data_AF-A0A8D0Y542-F1
#
_entry.id   AF-A0A8D0Y542-F1
#
_cell.length_a   1.000
_cell.length_b   1.000
_cell.length_c   1.000
_cell.angle_alpha   90.00
_cell.angle_beta   90.00
_cell.angle_gamma   90.00
#
_symmetry.space_group_name_H-M   'P 1'
#
loop_
_entity.id
_entity.type
_entity.pdbx_description
1 polymer ?
#
loop_
_entity_poly.entity_id
_entity_poly.type
_entity_poly.pdbx_seq_one_letter_code
_entity_poly.pdbx_strand_id
1 'polypeptide(L)'
;MTRRRIYWVPRSSGGLVNLGLDVDNDMVSGLSYKTFEVEDGSWPQQVGEPEAPRMGKYDAAWRTMIPFRPKPMLVIPKILEYAEEPSGSIAYGVGLCFALFFTECLKALSMCSCWVVNQRTGTRFRTAVSSFAFEKLIQFKSLTHITMGEAISFFTSDVNYLFEGVYYGPLALLTGFLLLASTIASCLTLGPTAFIATLCYLLILPLEVFLTRTFLRLQNHTSEISDQRICLTSEVLTSIKLIKMYTWEKPFAKIIRDLRRKEKKLLHKCGFIQSLTTAILFIAPTVASVALFLIHIGLRLKLTASVAFTTMATLAPMRLSVFLAPFAVKGLTNSKSAAERFKKFFLQESPVVYVQELKDPSKSLVLEEATLSWRKTGPGVVNGALELEKNGHAAEGMTRAQPPPGALPPQDKGDSRAPELHKINLVVSKGTVLGVCGNTGSGKTSLLSAILGEMHLLEGSVGVNGSLAYVPQQAWIVRGSIRENILMGSQYDQARYLQVLHCCSLKRDLEILPFGDMTEIGEQGINLSGGQKQRISLARAVYFDRELYLLDDPLSAVDMHVGKHIFEECIKKALRGKTVVLVTHQLQYLEFCDQIILLEDGKIREKGIHSELIQKKGRYAQLIQKMHGKATQGVLQGGAKAAEEPQVGSQALIPCQEELLNEDAGLENQLTKKEEMEEGSLKWRVYHHYIQAAGGYLISALVILIMLVIVFLTMFNFWWLSYWLEQGSGTNSSRETNRTTADPGDIQDNPQLLFYQLVYGLNALLMVFMGILSSVSFTKVMGKASTVLHNELFNKVSRCPMSFFDTTPTGRLLNCFAGDLDELDQFLPIVVEQSLLLFFMVIFILLMVGLLSPYILLIGVVLLIVCLIFYRMFKRTSHVFKRLDHYSRSPLFSHILTCLNGLSSIHVYGKVEDFINEFKRLVDEQSNYMLMFLSATRWMSLRLELMTNLLTLVVALLTIFNISSVPYAYKAMAISIVLQLATNFQACVRMCSETEASFTSVERMLQYMKICVPEAPLHLEGGNCPPGWPPRGEITFQDYQMRYRNNSPIVLKGLSLTIRSQEVVGIVGRTGSGKSSLGVALFRLVEPAAGRILVDGVDICSLGLEDLRSKFSVIPQDPILLSGTIRLNLDPFDRCTDEQIWGALERTSLSKKIILIDEATASIDLETDALIQHTIREWFQGCTVLVIAHRVSTVLSCDRILVMGNGKVVEFDRPEVLQKKPGSVFAALLATANSSPS
;
A
#
# COMPACT_ATOMS: atom_id res chain seq x y z
N MET A 1 32.35 46.30 11.60
CA MET A 1 33.01 47.55 12.02
C MET A 1 33.33 47.48 13.51
N THR A 2 34.51 47.99 13.87
CA THR A 2 35.02 48.31 15.22
C THR A 2 34.96 47.24 16.32
N ARG A 3 36.06 46.46 16.34
CA ARG A 3 36.64 45.68 17.45
C ARG A 3 36.48 46.35 18.83
N ARG A 4 35.81 45.69 19.78
CA ARG A 4 36.22 45.75 21.20
C ARG A 4 37.37 44.76 21.39
N ARG A 5 38.58 45.28 21.59
CA ARG A 5 39.79 44.51 21.87
C ARG A 5 39.77 44.09 23.34
N ILE A 6 39.81 42.79 23.59
CA ILE A 6 40.09 42.22 24.91
C ILE A 6 41.61 42.22 25.06
N TYR A 7 42.12 42.95 26.05
CA TYR A 7 43.53 42.89 26.41
C TYR A 7 43.70 41.95 27.58
N TRP A 8 44.46 40.89 27.34
CA TRP A 8 44.94 39.96 28.34
C TRP A 8 46.37 40.37 28.69
N VAL A 9 46.60 40.85 29.92
CA VAL A 9 47.95 41.20 30.38
C VAL A 9 48.40 40.19 31.43
N PRO A 10 49.51 39.47 31.22
CA PRO A 10 50.06 38.53 32.20
C PRO A 10 50.75 39.29 33.35
N ARG A 11 50.48 38.87 34.59
CA ARG A 11 51.28 39.22 35.78
C ARG A 11 52.35 38.14 36.03
N SER A 12 53.44 38.52 36.70
CA SER A 12 54.62 37.69 36.99
C SER A 12 54.40 36.46 37.90
N SER A 13 53.17 36.18 38.33
CA SER A 13 52.80 35.02 39.17
C SER A 13 51.81 34.04 38.51
N GLY A 14 51.66 34.08 37.19
CA GLY A 14 50.95 33.02 36.45
C GLY A 14 49.43 33.06 36.60
N GLY A 15 48.79 34.07 35.99
CA GLY A 15 47.34 34.15 35.85
C GLY A 15 46.92 35.35 35.01
N LEU A 16 45.86 35.19 34.21
CA LEU A 16 45.28 36.19 33.32
C LEU A 16 43.90 36.61 33.86
N VAL A 17 43.67 37.90 34.05
CA VAL A 17 42.38 38.47 34.51
C VAL A 17 41.73 39.24 33.36
N ASN A 18 40.41 39.06 33.19
CA ASN A 18 39.58 39.76 32.22
C ASN A 18 39.00 41.03 32.87
N LEU A 19 39.33 42.21 32.36
CA LEU A 19 38.79 43.49 32.83
C LEU A 19 37.67 43.95 31.87
N GLY A 20 36.44 43.62 32.22
CA GLY A 20 35.24 44.29 31.70
C GLY A 20 34.86 45.42 32.64
N LEU A 21 35.07 46.67 32.23
CA LEU A 21 34.62 47.86 32.93
C LEU A 21 33.27 48.30 32.36
N ASP A 22 32.24 48.33 33.20
CA ASP A 22 31.13 49.26 33.07
C ASP A 22 31.28 50.29 34.19
N VAL A 23 31.13 51.56 33.82
CA VAL A 23 31.31 52.72 34.68
C VAL A 23 29.95 53.05 35.28
N ASP A 24 29.81 52.97 36.60
CA ASP A 24 29.07 53.94 37.41
C ASP A 24 29.23 53.64 38.92
N ASN A 25 29.89 54.60 39.60
CA ASN A 25 29.92 54.99 41.02
C ASN A 25 29.95 53.99 42.21
N ASP A 26 30.99 54.24 43.04
CA ASP A 26 31.05 54.36 44.51
C ASP A 26 30.60 53.22 45.44
N MET A 27 31.55 52.38 45.84
CA MET A 27 32.11 52.27 47.20
C MET A 27 32.77 50.90 47.41
N VAL A 28 34.02 50.90 47.87
CA VAL A 28 34.81 49.71 48.23
C VAL A 28 35.03 49.68 49.74
N SER A 29 34.77 48.54 50.36
CA SER A 29 35.52 48.05 51.54
C SER A 29 35.33 46.52 51.62
N GLY A 30 36.33 45.68 51.83
CA GLY A 30 37.78 45.82 51.93
C GLY A 30 38.38 44.41 52.01
N LEU A 31 39.68 44.26 51.76
CA LEU A 31 40.50 43.15 52.28
C LEU A 31 41.98 43.57 52.23
N SER A 32 42.58 43.55 53.41
CA SER A 32 43.97 43.90 53.72
C SER A 32 44.91 42.72 53.45
N TYR A 33 46.14 43.03 53.01
CA TYR A 33 47.24 42.09 52.79
C TYR A 33 48.25 42.14 53.96
N LYS A 34 48.89 41.01 54.26
CA LYS A 34 50.17 40.91 54.97
C LYS A 34 51.17 40.15 54.09
N THR A 35 52.35 40.74 53.93
CA THR A 35 53.53 40.20 53.24
C THR A 35 54.49 39.55 54.23
N PHE A 36 55.27 38.56 53.77
CA PHE A 36 56.53 38.15 54.37
C PHE A 36 57.62 38.08 53.28
N GLU A 37 58.82 38.50 53.66
CA GLU A 37 60.02 38.69 52.84
C GLU A 37 60.82 37.40 52.60
N VAL A 38 61.74 37.44 51.63
CA VAL A 38 62.79 36.45 51.38
C VAL A 38 64.14 37.17 51.43
N GLU A 39 65.10 36.63 52.17
CA GLU A 39 66.51 37.05 52.20
C GLU A 39 67.41 36.18 51.31
N ASP A 40 68.52 36.80 50.91
CA ASP A 40 69.56 36.45 49.92
C ASP A 40 70.46 35.24 50.25
N GLY A 41 71.19 34.73 49.24
CA GLY A 41 72.50 34.09 49.50
C GLY A 41 73.06 33.06 48.49
N SER A 42 73.91 33.55 47.59
CA SER A 42 75.17 32.97 47.03
C SER A 42 75.30 31.53 46.47
N TRP A 43 75.81 31.50 45.22
CA TRP A 43 76.46 30.37 44.53
C TRP A 43 77.84 30.02 45.11
N PRO A 44 78.42 28.83 44.80
CA PRO A 44 79.55 28.87 43.87
C PRO A 44 79.63 27.76 42.80
N GLN A 45 80.36 28.15 41.77
CA GLN A 45 80.81 27.52 40.52
C GLN A 45 81.45 26.11 40.64
N GLN A 46 81.27 25.28 39.60
CA GLN A 46 82.35 24.88 38.68
C GLN A 46 81.81 24.15 37.44
N VAL A 47 82.64 24.18 36.39
CA VAL A 47 82.34 24.22 34.96
C VAL A 47 82.42 22.84 34.27
N GLY A 48 81.55 22.62 33.27
CA GLY A 48 81.64 21.59 32.24
C GLY A 48 80.61 21.82 31.12
N GLU A 49 81.06 21.87 29.86
CA GLU A 49 80.41 22.33 28.61
C GLU A 49 79.24 21.46 28.05
N PRO A 50 78.54 21.85 26.95
CA PRO A 50 77.08 21.75 26.83
C PRO A 50 76.55 20.46 26.17
N GLU A 51 75.43 19.94 26.68
CA GLU A 51 74.50 19.09 25.92
C GLU A 51 73.23 19.88 25.53
N ALA A 52 72.79 19.71 24.28
CA ALA A 52 71.61 20.34 23.71
C ALA A 52 70.33 20.06 24.52
N PRO A 53 69.42 21.04 24.75
CA PRO A 53 68.25 20.84 25.58
C PRO A 53 67.20 19.96 24.87
N ARG A 54 66.84 18.86 25.53
CA ARG A 54 65.70 18.01 25.19
C ARG A 54 64.40 18.81 25.21
N MET A 55 63.58 18.53 24.20
CA MET A 55 62.27 19.09 23.88
C MET A 55 61.20 18.66 24.93
N GLY A 56 61.33 19.11 26.18
CA GLY A 56 60.45 18.69 27.31
C GLY A 56 59.56 19.80 27.90
N LYS A 57 59.70 21.05 27.46
CA LYS A 57 59.03 22.21 28.13
C LYS A 57 57.74 22.69 27.46
N TYR A 58 57.37 22.18 26.28
CA TYR A 58 56.12 22.54 25.61
C TYR A 58 54.91 21.68 26.03
N ASP A 59 55.14 20.54 26.67
CA ASP A 59 54.09 19.56 26.99
C ASP A 59 53.27 19.92 28.24
N ALA A 60 53.79 20.81 29.10
CA ALA A 60 53.11 21.29 30.30
C ALA A 60 52.16 22.48 30.03
N ALA A 61 52.49 23.33 29.04
CA ALA A 61 51.71 24.53 28.72
C ALA A 61 50.41 24.22 27.94
N TRP A 62 50.37 23.12 27.19
CA TRP A 62 49.16 22.65 26.50
C TRP A 62 48.14 21.99 27.44
N ARG A 63 48.57 21.48 28.61
CA ARG A 63 47.71 20.74 29.56
C ARG A 63 46.73 21.62 30.34
N THR A 64 46.91 22.94 30.34
CA THR A 64 46.17 23.90 31.19
C THR A 64 45.15 24.78 30.44
N MET A 65 45.08 24.77 29.10
CA MET A 65 44.28 25.73 28.33
C MET A 65 42.87 25.30 27.88
N ILE A 66 42.39 24.10 28.19
CA ILE A 66 41.06 23.62 27.75
C ILE A 66 40.16 23.30 28.97
N PRO A 67 39.12 24.10 29.27
CA PRO A 67 38.31 23.95 30.49
C PRO A 67 37.21 22.89 30.40
N PHE A 68 37.05 22.19 29.28
CA PHE A 68 36.09 21.10 29.11
C PHE A 68 36.83 19.78 28.81
N ARG A 69 37.19 19.01 29.86
CA ARG A 69 37.61 17.62 29.69
C ARG A 69 36.39 16.70 29.79
N PRO A 70 36.03 15.93 28.74
CA PRO A 70 35.10 14.82 28.88
C PRO A 70 35.78 13.68 29.67
N LYS A 71 35.77 13.78 31.00
CA LYS A 71 36.34 12.78 31.92
C LYS A 71 35.76 11.34 31.82
N PRO A 72 34.52 11.07 31.35
CA PRO A 72 34.00 9.70 31.28
C PRO A 72 34.74 8.80 30.27
N MET A 73 35.17 9.36 29.14
CA MET A 73 35.87 8.63 28.07
C MET A 73 37.33 8.31 28.44
N LEU A 74 37.82 8.87 29.55
CA LEU A 74 39.17 8.70 30.10
C LEU A 74 39.23 7.67 31.24
N VAL A 75 38.14 6.96 31.54
CA VAL A 75 38.11 5.94 32.61
C VAL A 75 38.79 4.65 32.17
N ILE A 76 38.60 4.23 30.91
CA ILE A 76 39.23 3.03 30.33
C ILE A 76 40.76 3.10 30.38
N PRO A 77 41.43 4.16 29.87
CA PRO A 77 42.89 4.26 29.95
C PRO A 77 43.40 4.23 31.38
N LYS A 78 42.69 4.84 32.34
CA LYS A 78 43.07 4.78 33.76
C LYS A 78 42.93 3.38 34.39
N ILE A 79 41.94 2.60 33.95
CA ILE A 79 41.80 1.20 34.37
C ILE A 79 42.95 0.35 33.80
N LEU A 80 43.33 0.60 32.55
CA LEU A 80 44.43 -0.09 31.88
C LEU A 80 45.78 0.30 32.49
N GLU A 81 46.06 1.59 32.68
CA GLU A 81 47.26 2.10 33.37
C GLU A 81 47.39 1.51 34.79
N TYR A 82 46.30 1.43 35.56
CA TYR A 82 46.31 0.80 36.88
C TYR A 82 46.59 -0.72 36.83
N ALA A 83 46.16 -1.39 35.77
CA ALA A 83 46.43 -2.82 35.55
C ALA A 83 47.87 -3.09 35.06
N GLU A 84 48.52 -2.09 34.44
CA GLU A 84 49.92 -2.12 33.98
C GLU A 84 50.88 -1.85 35.15
N GLU A 85 50.61 -0.80 35.92
CA GLU A 85 51.35 -0.43 37.13
C GLU A 85 50.38 -0.21 38.30
N PRO A 86 50.28 -1.14 39.28
CA PRO A 86 49.42 -0.99 40.44
C PRO A 86 49.98 0.08 41.40
N SER A 87 49.86 1.36 41.02
CA SER A 87 50.45 2.51 41.70
C SER A 87 49.50 3.21 42.69
N GLY A 88 48.43 2.53 43.14
CA GLY A 88 47.45 3.07 44.08
C GLY A 88 46.64 2.03 44.85
N SER A 89 45.80 2.48 45.80
CA SER A 89 44.97 1.58 46.61
C SER A 89 43.99 0.78 45.76
N ILE A 90 43.74 -0.48 46.12
CA ILE A 90 42.76 -1.36 45.44
C ILE A 90 41.37 -0.70 45.36
N ALA A 91 41.02 0.10 46.37
CA ALA A 91 39.79 0.88 46.41
C ALA A 91 39.66 1.88 45.25
N TYR A 92 40.77 2.49 44.79
CA TYR A 92 40.77 3.37 43.62
C TYR A 92 40.46 2.61 42.33
N GLY A 93 41.08 1.44 42.14
CA GLY A 93 40.82 0.56 40.99
C GLY A 93 39.36 0.08 40.96
N VAL A 94 38.85 -0.42 42.09
CA VAL A 94 37.43 -0.83 42.21
C VAL A 94 36.48 0.35 41.95
N GLY A 95 36.82 1.54 42.46
CA GLY A 95 36.06 2.77 42.20
C GLY A 95 35.98 3.12 40.71
N LEU A 96 37.07 2.94 39.95
CA LEU A 96 37.08 3.14 38.50
C LEU A 96 36.19 2.14 37.75
N CYS A 97 36.15 0.87 38.17
CA CYS A 97 35.24 -0.13 37.60
C CYS A 97 33.76 0.24 37.80
N PHE A 98 33.38 0.67 39.02
CA PHE A 98 32.02 1.13 39.28
C PHE A 98 31.69 2.42 38.51
N ALA A 99 32.65 3.34 38.38
CA ALA A 99 32.48 4.53 37.55
C ALA A 99 32.18 4.16 36.09
N LEU A 100 32.94 3.22 35.51
CA LEU A 100 32.67 2.71 34.16
C LEU A 100 31.25 2.14 34.05
N PHE A 101 30.85 1.28 34.98
CA PHE A 101 29.50 0.69 35.00
C PHE A 101 28.39 1.74 35.05
N PHE A 102 28.47 2.72 35.94
CA PHE A 102 27.45 3.77 36.05
C PHE A 102 27.41 4.66 34.82
N THR A 103 28.57 5.00 34.23
CA THR A 103 28.62 5.79 32.99
C THR A 103 27.97 5.05 31.81
N GLU A 104 28.21 3.74 31.68
CA GLU A 104 27.61 2.91 30.63
C GLU A 104 26.10 2.72 30.84
N CYS A 105 25.63 2.59 32.09
CA CYS A 105 24.20 2.53 32.39
C CYS A 105 23.49 3.87 32.09
N LEU A 106 24.11 5.00 32.42
CA LEU A 106 23.58 6.31 32.11
C LEU A 106 23.51 6.55 30.59
N LYS A 107 24.53 6.11 29.85
CA LYS A 107 24.55 6.13 28.39
C LYS A 107 23.38 5.34 27.80
N ALA A 108 23.19 4.09 28.26
CA ALA A 108 22.11 3.21 27.81
C ALA A 108 20.72 3.83 28.06
N LEU A 109 20.49 4.37 29.27
CA LEU A 109 19.22 5.02 29.62
C LEU A 109 18.96 6.28 28.78
N SER A 110 19.97 7.13 28.61
CA SER A 110 19.88 8.35 27.81
C SER A 110 19.56 8.04 26.34
N MET A 111 20.27 7.05 25.76
CA MET A 111 20.03 6.63 24.38
C MET A 111 18.63 6.04 24.21
N CYS A 112 18.19 5.19 25.14
CA CYS A 112 16.83 4.63 25.12
C CYS A 112 15.76 5.73 25.20
N SER A 113 15.95 6.72 26.08
CA SER A 113 15.04 7.86 26.23
C SER A 113 14.93 8.68 24.94
N CYS A 114 16.07 8.98 24.30
CA CYS A 114 16.10 9.69 23.01
C CYS A 114 15.26 8.97 21.95
N TRP A 115 15.42 7.65 21.83
CA TRP A 115 14.62 6.86 20.89
C TRP A 115 13.12 6.86 21.23
N VAL A 116 12.74 6.70 22.50
CA VAL A 116 11.32 6.69 22.90
C VAL A 116 10.63 8.01 22.58
N VAL A 117 11.31 9.15 22.80
CA VAL A 117 10.78 10.48 22.46
C VAL A 117 10.60 10.61 20.93
N ASN A 118 11.58 10.17 20.13
CA ASN A 118 11.48 10.19 18.68
C ASN A 118 10.35 9.28 18.16
N GLN A 119 10.19 8.07 18.74
CA GLN A 119 9.12 7.14 18.37
C GLN A 119 7.74 7.74 18.63
N ARG A 120 7.51 8.28 19.84
CA ARG A 120 6.24 8.90 20.22
C ARG A 120 5.90 10.10 19.33
N THR A 121 6.89 10.93 19.03
CA THR A 121 6.72 12.13 18.20
C THR A 121 6.44 11.76 16.75
N GLY A 122 7.19 10.80 16.19
CA GLY A 122 6.97 10.28 14.85
C GLY A 122 5.57 9.68 14.69
N THR A 123 5.11 8.82 15.61
CA THR A 123 3.79 8.19 15.51
C THR A 123 2.66 9.21 15.56
N ARG A 124 2.76 10.23 16.44
CA ARG A 124 1.77 11.32 16.52
C ARG A 124 1.73 12.13 15.23
N PHE A 125 2.89 12.47 14.68
CA PHE A 125 2.99 13.19 13.42
C PHE A 125 2.39 12.39 12.26
N ARG A 126 2.71 11.10 12.16
CA ARG A 126 2.16 10.18 11.15
C ARG A 126 0.63 10.12 11.20
N THR A 127 0.08 9.97 12.40
CA THR A 127 -1.37 9.92 12.65
C THR A 127 -2.03 11.22 12.22
N ALA A 128 -1.48 12.36 12.62
CA ALA A 128 -1.99 13.68 12.26
C ALA A 128 -1.99 13.91 10.74
N VAL A 129 -0.87 13.66 10.06
CA VAL A 129 -0.77 13.83 8.60
C VAL A 129 -1.76 12.92 7.86
N SER A 130 -1.91 11.67 8.30
CA SER A 130 -2.86 10.73 7.67
C SER A 130 -4.30 11.23 7.81
N SER A 131 -4.70 11.66 9.01
CA SER A 131 -6.04 12.20 9.25
C SER A 131 -6.29 13.48 8.45
N PHE A 132 -5.35 14.42 8.42
CA PHE A 132 -5.50 15.65 7.63
C PHE A 132 -5.54 15.39 6.12
N ALA A 133 -4.72 14.45 5.62
CA ALA A 133 -4.74 14.08 4.22
C ALA A 133 -6.07 13.46 3.82
N PHE A 134 -6.66 12.62 4.68
CA PHE A 134 -7.95 11.99 4.43
C PHE A 134 -9.11 12.98 4.51
N GLU A 135 -9.10 13.89 5.49
CA GLU A 135 -10.05 15.01 5.55
C GLU A 135 -10.01 15.83 4.26
N LYS A 136 -8.81 16.15 3.76
CA LYS A 136 -8.65 16.87 2.50
C LYS A 136 -9.10 16.05 1.29
N LEU A 137 -8.81 14.75 1.27
CA LEU A 137 -9.21 13.83 0.20
C LEU A 137 -10.73 13.80 0.06
N ILE A 138 -11.44 13.65 1.18
CA ILE A 138 -12.91 13.64 1.16
C ILE A 138 -13.47 15.02 0.82
N GLN A 139 -12.78 16.13 1.08
CA GLN A 139 -13.28 17.45 0.65
C GLN A 139 -13.31 17.63 -0.88
N PHE A 140 -12.54 16.86 -1.66
CA PHE A 140 -12.63 16.93 -3.11
C PHE A 140 -14.00 16.41 -3.58
N LYS A 141 -14.66 17.15 -4.49
CA LYS A 141 -15.91 16.71 -5.12
C LYS A 141 -15.68 15.72 -6.26
N SER A 142 -14.54 15.83 -6.94
CA SER A 142 -14.18 15.02 -8.10
C SER A 142 -12.70 14.66 -8.07
N LEU A 143 -12.39 13.42 -8.46
CA LEU A 143 -11.03 12.85 -8.46
C LEU A 143 -10.35 12.91 -9.84
N THR A 144 -10.81 13.76 -10.76
CA THR A 144 -10.28 13.84 -12.16
C THR A 144 -8.76 14.05 -12.24
N HIS A 145 -8.13 14.56 -11.19
CA HIS A 145 -6.72 14.88 -11.14
C HIS A 145 -5.85 13.92 -10.29
N ILE A 146 -6.46 13.04 -9.49
CA ILE A 146 -5.75 12.13 -8.60
C ILE A 146 -6.23 10.73 -8.90
N THR A 147 -5.32 9.87 -9.32
CA THR A 147 -5.64 8.46 -9.53
C THR A 147 -5.84 7.75 -8.18
N MET A 148 -6.68 6.71 -8.15
CA MET A 148 -6.86 5.89 -6.94
C MET A 148 -5.53 5.29 -6.47
N GLY A 149 -4.66 4.91 -7.41
CA GLY A 149 -3.32 4.40 -7.12
C GLY A 149 -2.43 5.43 -6.42
N GLU A 150 -2.43 6.69 -6.86
CA GLU A 150 -1.68 7.77 -6.20
C GLU A 150 -2.19 8.04 -4.78
N ALA A 151 -3.51 8.05 -4.57
CA ALA A 151 -4.09 8.21 -3.24
C ALA A 151 -3.70 7.06 -2.31
N ILE A 152 -3.77 5.81 -2.77
CA ILE A 152 -3.36 4.64 -1.97
C ILE A 152 -1.87 4.70 -1.67
N SER A 153 -1.03 4.99 -2.68
CA SER A 153 0.43 5.11 -2.54
C SER A 153 0.81 6.18 -1.52
N PHE A 154 0.06 7.28 -1.47
CA PHE A 154 0.25 8.32 -0.47
C PHE A 154 0.08 7.78 0.96
N PHE A 155 -1.03 7.08 1.26
CA PHE A 155 -1.29 6.52 2.59
C PHE A 155 -0.40 5.31 2.94
N THR A 156 0.08 4.55 1.94
CA THR A 156 0.97 3.41 2.18
C THR A 156 2.42 3.82 2.40
N SER A 157 2.92 4.77 1.59
CA SER A 157 4.35 4.98 1.39
C SER A 157 4.78 6.37 1.83
N ASP A 158 4.10 7.43 1.37
CA ASP A 158 4.51 8.81 1.66
C ASP A 158 4.34 9.17 3.13
N VAL A 159 3.25 8.73 3.75
CA VAL A 159 3.02 8.87 5.20
C VAL A 159 4.15 8.19 6.00
N ASN A 160 4.64 7.04 5.55
CA ASN A 160 5.75 6.34 6.20
C ASN A 160 7.10 7.06 5.99
N TYR A 161 7.34 7.65 4.82
CA TYR A 161 8.54 8.46 4.59
C TYR A 161 8.59 9.73 5.45
N LEU A 162 7.44 10.37 5.66
CA LEU A 162 7.30 11.49 6.58
C LEU A 162 7.58 11.08 8.03
N PHE A 163 7.10 9.90 8.44
CA PHE A 163 7.44 9.29 9.73
C PHE A 163 8.95 9.06 9.87
N GLU A 164 9.61 8.46 8.86
CA GLU A 164 11.05 8.20 8.87
C GLU A 164 11.87 9.49 9.02
N GLY A 165 11.45 10.59 8.37
CA GLY A 165 12.10 11.89 8.48
C GLY A 165 12.12 12.43 9.91
N VAL A 166 10.99 12.36 10.62
CA VAL A 166 10.89 12.80 12.02
C VAL A 166 11.61 11.82 12.96
N TYR A 167 11.54 10.53 12.68
CA TYR A 167 12.13 9.48 13.50
C TYR A 167 13.66 9.48 13.47
N TYR A 168 14.27 9.61 12.28
CA TYR A 168 15.73 9.57 12.09
C TYR A 168 16.39 10.95 11.96
N GLY A 169 15.64 11.99 11.58
CA GLY A 169 16.18 13.33 11.31
C GLY A 169 17.06 13.90 12.42
N PRO A 170 16.63 13.90 13.70
CA PRO A 170 17.43 14.41 14.82
C PRO A 170 18.79 13.71 14.98
N LEU A 171 18.91 12.46 14.50
CA LEU A 171 20.15 11.68 14.62
C LEU A 171 21.26 12.22 13.72
N ALA A 172 20.96 13.00 12.68
CA ALA A 172 21.98 13.65 11.84
C ALA A 172 22.81 14.67 12.63
N LEU A 173 22.21 15.40 13.57
CA LEU A 173 22.94 16.32 14.43
C LEU A 173 23.83 15.57 15.42
N LEU A 174 23.35 14.42 15.90
CA LEU A 174 24.09 13.54 16.78
C LEU A 174 25.35 12.97 16.11
N THR A 175 25.29 12.61 14.82
CA THR A 175 26.47 12.06 14.11
C THR A 175 27.63 13.06 14.06
N GLY A 176 27.35 14.33 13.79
CA GLY A 176 28.35 15.41 13.76
C GLY A 176 28.98 15.66 15.13
N PHE A 177 28.15 15.71 16.19
CA PHE A 177 28.64 15.87 17.55
C PHE A 177 29.51 14.69 18.00
N LEU A 178 29.08 13.45 17.72
CA LEU A 178 29.84 12.24 18.04
C LEU A 178 31.19 12.19 17.31
N LEU A 179 31.24 12.58 16.03
CA LEU A 179 32.48 12.62 15.27
C LEU A 179 33.47 13.62 15.88
N LEU A 180 33.01 14.83 16.20
CA LEU A 180 33.84 15.87 16.82
C LEU A 180 34.34 15.44 18.19
N ALA A 181 33.46 14.94 19.06
CA ALA A 181 33.80 14.50 20.40
C ALA A 181 34.81 13.33 20.40
N SER A 182 34.62 12.35 19.49
CA SER A 182 35.52 11.19 19.36
C SER A 182 36.89 11.58 18.80
N THR A 183 36.92 12.56 17.89
CA THR A 183 38.17 13.13 17.36
C THR A 183 38.94 13.83 18.46
N ILE A 184 38.28 14.70 19.25
CA ILE A 184 38.91 15.39 20.38
C ILE A 184 39.47 14.36 21.38
N ALA A 185 38.67 13.36 21.75
CA ALA A 185 39.11 12.31 22.67
C ALA A 185 40.30 11.51 22.15
N SER A 186 40.32 11.15 20.86
CA SER A 186 41.41 10.40 20.25
C SER A 186 42.67 11.26 20.07
N CYS A 187 42.53 12.56 19.80
CA CYS A 187 43.67 13.50 19.77
C CYS A 187 44.32 13.66 21.14
N LEU A 188 43.54 13.57 22.23
CA LEU A 188 44.07 13.60 23.59
C LEU A 188 44.86 12.34 23.95
N THR A 189 44.61 11.19 23.30
CA THR A 189 45.29 9.91 23.59
C THR A 189 46.47 9.65 22.66
N LEU A 190 46.31 9.82 21.34
CA LEU A 190 47.31 9.47 20.32
C LEU A 190 48.06 10.69 19.73
N GLY A 191 47.67 11.91 20.13
CA GLY A 191 48.19 13.14 19.54
C GLY A 191 47.66 13.41 18.12
N PRO A 192 48.40 14.15 17.27
CA PRO A 192 47.95 14.56 15.93
C PRO A 192 47.64 13.40 14.97
N THR A 193 48.18 12.22 15.21
CA THR A 193 47.93 11.05 14.35
C THR A 193 46.48 10.56 14.39
N ALA A 194 45.70 10.92 15.42
CA ALA A 194 44.27 10.63 15.48
C ALA A 194 43.44 11.26 14.35
N PHE A 195 43.95 12.33 13.71
CA PHE A 195 43.33 12.90 12.52
C PHE A 195 43.29 11.93 11.33
N ILE A 196 44.15 10.91 11.30
CA ILE A 196 44.15 9.88 10.23
C ILE A 196 42.88 9.04 10.29
N ALA A 197 42.50 8.53 11.47
CA ALA A 197 41.26 7.77 11.62
C ALA A 197 40.04 8.65 11.31
N THR A 198 40.09 9.90 11.74
CA THR A 198 39.04 10.89 11.43
C THR A 198 38.93 11.13 9.93
N LEU A 199 40.06 11.24 9.22
CA LEU A 199 40.11 11.36 7.76
C LEU A 199 39.54 10.12 7.08
N CYS A 200 39.87 8.91 7.53
CA CYS A 200 39.29 7.68 7.01
C CYS A 200 37.76 7.66 7.15
N TYR A 201 37.24 7.99 8.33
CA TYR A 201 35.79 8.08 8.54
C TYR A 201 35.15 9.19 7.72
N LEU A 202 35.81 10.34 7.58
CA LEU A 202 35.35 11.45 6.75
C LEU A 202 35.36 11.14 5.26
N LEU A 203 36.15 10.17 4.79
CA LEU A 203 36.10 9.64 3.43
C LEU A 203 35.00 8.58 3.25
N ILE A 204 34.73 7.78 4.29
CA ILE A 204 33.69 6.74 4.28
C ILE A 204 32.29 7.35 4.31
N LEU A 205 32.07 8.42 5.10
CA LEU A 205 30.77 9.11 5.17
C LEU A 205 30.22 9.57 3.80
N PRO A 206 30.97 10.32 2.96
CA PRO A 206 30.47 10.72 1.64
C PRO A 206 30.30 9.53 0.70
N LEU A 207 31.12 8.48 0.82
CA LEU A 207 30.92 7.23 0.07
C LEU A 207 29.58 6.58 0.45
N GLU A 208 29.27 6.45 1.74
CA GLU A 208 27.99 5.90 2.20
C GLU A 208 26.81 6.77 1.79
N VAL A 209 26.93 8.09 1.89
CA VAL A 209 25.90 9.03 1.42
C VAL A 209 25.70 8.89 -0.09
N PHE A 210 26.77 8.73 -0.87
CA PHE A 210 26.71 8.52 -2.32
C PHE A 210 26.02 7.19 -2.68
N LEU A 211 26.39 6.09 -2.01
CA LEU A 211 25.76 4.79 -2.18
C LEU A 211 24.28 4.86 -1.81
N THR A 212 23.93 5.48 -0.69
CA THR A 212 22.55 5.69 -0.23
C THR A 212 21.75 6.52 -1.23
N ARG A 213 22.30 7.61 -1.76
CA ARG A 213 21.62 8.42 -2.80
C ARG A 213 21.40 7.64 -4.09
N THR A 214 22.36 6.81 -4.48
CA THR A 214 22.25 5.97 -5.68
C THR A 214 21.20 4.88 -5.47
N PHE A 215 21.17 4.25 -4.29
CA PHE A 215 20.13 3.34 -3.85
C PHE A 215 18.74 3.99 -3.97
N LEU A 216 18.55 5.20 -3.43
CA LEU A 216 17.25 5.89 -3.49
C LEU A 216 16.80 6.19 -4.92
N ARG A 217 17.71 6.60 -5.82
CA ARG A 217 17.37 6.81 -7.24
C ARG A 217 16.93 5.52 -7.94
N LEU A 218 17.65 4.42 -7.69
CA LEU A 218 17.30 3.12 -8.26
C LEU A 218 16.01 2.56 -7.64
N GLN A 219 15.78 2.82 -6.36
CA GLN A 219 14.56 2.44 -5.65
C GLN A 219 13.34 3.13 -6.27
N ASN A 220 13.41 4.44 -6.55
CA ASN A 220 12.31 5.16 -7.21
C ASN A 220 11.92 4.54 -8.57
N HIS A 221 12.90 4.23 -9.41
CA HIS A 221 12.63 3.53 -10.67
C HIS A 221 12.10 2.10 -10.48
N THR A 222 12.50 1.44 -9.39
CA THR A 222 11.96 0.12 -9.03
C THR A 222 10.50 0.24 -8.61
N SER A 223 10.16 1.25 -7.82
CA SER A 223 8.79 1.55 -7.40
C SER A 223 7.89 1.85 -8.59
N GLU A 224 8.34 2.62 -9.60
CA GLU A 224 7.56 2.87 -10.83
C GLU A 224 7.13 1.58 -11.54
N ILE A 225 8.04 0.61 -11.69
CA ILE A 225 7.72 -0.69 -12.31
C ILE A 225 6.87 -1.56 -11.37
N SER A 226 7.11 -1.48 -10.06
CA SER A 226 6.35 -2.21 -9.06
C SER A 226 4.90 -1.74 -9.02
N ASP A 227 4.65 -0.43 -9.10
CA ASP A 227 3.33 0.18 -9.17
C ASP A 227 2.59 -0.29 -10.42
N GLN A 228 3.26 -0.30 -11.59
CA GLN A 228 2.67 -0.87 -12.81
C GLN A 228 2.26 -2.34 -12.63
N ARG A 229 3.10 -3.16 -11.98
CA ARG A 229 2.78 -4.57 -11.68
C ARG A 229 1.60 -4.67 -10.70
N ILE A 230 1.58 -3.85 -9.65
CA ILE A 230 0.53 -3.86 -8.62
C ILE A 230 -0.81 -3.43 -9.22
N CYS A 231 -0.84 -2.33 -9.99
CA CYS A 231 -2.04 -1.88 -10.70
C CYS A 231 -2.57 -2.96 -11.65
N LEU A 232 -1.72 -3.52 -12.50
CA LEU A 232 -2.11 -4.60 -13.41
C LEU A 232 -2.61 -5.84 -12.63
N THR A 233 -1.96 -6.19 -11.52
CA THR A 233 -2.40 -7.31 -10.67
C THR A 233 -3.75 -7.02 -10.03
N SER A 234 -3.98 -5.79 -9.57
CA SER A 234 -5.28 -5.35 -9.04
C SER A 234 -6.37 -5.47 -10.08
N GLU A 235 -6.13 -4.97 -11.30
CA GLU A 235 -7.07 -5.05 -12.42
C GLU A 235 -7.36 -6.49 -12.84
N VAL A 236 -6.34 -7.35 -12.83
CA VAL A 236 -6.51 -8.79 -13.08
C VAL A 236 -7.36 -9.45 -12.01
N LEU A 237 -7.17 -9.10 -10.73
CA LEU A 237 -7.96 -9.65 -9.62
C LEU A 237 -9.40 -9.16 -9.63
N THR A 238 -9.66 -7.87 -9.92
CA THR A 238 -11.03 -7.34 -10.05
C THR A 238 -11.75 -7.92 -11.27
N SER A 239 -11.01 -8.22 -12.34
CA SER A 239 -11.55 -8.75 -13.60
C SER A 239 -11.42 -10.27 -13.74
N ILE A 240 -11.17 -10.99 -12.64
CA ILE A 240 -10.77 -12.40 -12.70
C ILE A 240 -11.82 -13.30 -13.36
N LYS A 241 -13.12 -13.00 -13.16
CA LYS A 241 -14.24 -13.72 -13.79
C LYS A 241 -14.12 -13.69 -15.32
N LEU A 242 -13.84 -12.51 -15.87
CA LEU A 242 -13.71 -12.28 -17.31
C LEU A 242 -12.44 -12.93 -17.87
N ILE A 243 -11.33 -12.79 -17.15
CA ILE A 243 -10.04 -13.39 -17.52
C ILE A 243 -10.13 -14.91 -17.58
N LYS A 244 -10.86 -15.53 -16.64
CA LYS A 244 -11.15 -16.97 -16.65
C LYS A 244 -12.01 -17.38 -17.83
N MET A 245 -13.09 -16.64 -18.11
CA MET A 245 -13.99 -16.93 -19.24
C MET A 245 -13.26 -16.89 -20.59
N TYR A 246 -12.38 -15.92 -20.81
CA TYR A 246 -11.61 -15.81 -22.06
C TYR A 246 -10.31 -16.60 -22.10
N THR A 247 -9.95 -17.34 -21.05
CA THR A 247 -8.66 -18.05 -20.91
C THR A 247 -7.43 -17.13 -21.01
N TRP A 248 -7.56 -15.87 -20.56
CA TRP A 248 -6.50 -14.87 -20.59
C TRP A 248 -5.47 -15.01 -19.46
N GLU A 249 -5.61 -16.02 -18.61
CA GLU A 249 -4.74 -16.26 -17.45
C GLU A 249 -3.25 -16.38 -17.86
N LYS A 250 -2.95 -17.11 -18.95
CA LYS A 250 -1.57 -17.31 -19.43
C LYS A 250 -0.92 -16.02 -19.97
N PRO A 251 -1.57 -15.22 -20.84
CA PRO A 251 -1.07 -13.90 -21.24
C PRO A 251 -0.78 -12.98 -20.07
N PHE A 252 -1.74 -12.79 -19.16
CA PHE A 252 -1.54 -11.90 -18.01
C PHE A 252 -0.45 -12.43 -17.08
N ALA A 253 -0.37 -13.75 -16.87
CA ALA A 253 0.75 -14.35 -16.14
C ALA A 253 2.10 -14.09 -16.82
N LYS A 254 2.16 -14.09 -18.15
CA LYS A 254 3.38 -13.76 -18.91
C LYS A 254 3.74 -12.27 -18.76
N ILE A 255 2.77 -11.37 -18.93
CA ILE A 255 2.97 -9.91 -18.79
C ILE A 255 3.47 -9.59 -17.37
N ILE A 256 2.81 -10.12 -16.34
CA ILE A 256 3.20 -9.91 -14.93
C ILE A 256 4.60 -10.50 -14.66
N ARG A 257 4.93 -11.67 -15.22
CA ARG A 257 6.26 -12.27 -15.11
C ARG A 257 7.34 -11.46 -15.83
N ASP A 258 7.00 -10.81 -16.93
CA ASP A 258 7.92 -9.95 -17.69
C ASP A 258 8.17 -8.63 -16.96
N LEU A 259 7.14 -8.03 -16.36
CA LEU A 259 7.27 -6.91 -15.43
C LEU A 259 8.14 -7.30 -14.23
N ARG A 260 7.87 -8.45 -13.60
CA ARG A 260 8.66 -8.97 -12.48
C ARG A 260 10.12 -9.24 -12.86
N ARG A 261 10.39 -9.66 -14.10
CA ARG A 261 11.77 -9.83 -14.61
C ARG A 261 12.49 -8.49 -14.77
N LYS A 262 11.80 -7.43 -15.21
CA LYS A 262 12.37 -6.07 -15.27
C LYS A 262 12.64 -5.53 -13.87
N GLU A 263 11.67 -5.67 -12.97
CA GLU A 263 11.76 -5.31 -11.55
C GLU A 263 12.94 -6.01 -10.86
N LYS A 264 13.08 -7.33 -11.02
CA LYS A 264 14.19 -8.12 -10.47
C LYS A 264 15.57 -7.58 -10.88
N LYS A 265 15.74 -7.13 -12.14
CA LYS A 265 17.02 -6.58 -12.61
C LYS A 265 17.39 -5.29 -11.87
N LEU A 266 16.40 -4.45 -11.58
CA LEU A 266 16.60 -3.23 -10.80
C LEU A 266 16.82 -3.56 -9.32
N LEU A 267 16.01 -4.45 -8.75
CA LEU A 267 16.16 -4.95 -7.38
C LEU A 267 17.54 -5.56 -7.13
N HIS A 268 18.14 -6.25 -8.11
CA HIS A 268 19.51 -6.77 -7.98
C HIS A 268 20.53 -5.64 -7.85
N LYS A 269 20.43 -4.59 -8.68
CA LYS A 269 21.32 -3.42 -8.58
C LYS A 269 21.13 -2.69 -7.25
N CYS A 270 19.88 -2.52 -6.83
CA CYS A 270 19.49 -1.89 -5.58
C CYS A 270 20.03 -2.68 -4.37
N GLY A 271 19.77 -3.98 -4.33
CA GLY A 271 20.22 -4.90 -3.29
C GLY A 271 21.74 -5.01 -3.21
N PHE A 272 22.46 -4.96 -4.33
CA PHE A 272 23.92 -4.95 -4.33
C PHE A 272 24.47 -3.69 -3.62
N ILE A 273 23.93 -2.51 -3.93
CA ILE A 273 24.33 -1.26 -3.28
C ILE A 273 23.98 -1.32 -1.78
N GLN A 274 22.80 -1.83 -1.44
CA GLN A 274 22.34 -1.93 -0.06
C GLN A 274 23.19 -2.90 0.79
N SER A 275 23.50 -4.07 0.24
CA SER A 275 24.35 -5.06 0.89
C SER A 275 25.80 -4.56 1.01
N LEU A 276 26.29 -3.83 -0.01
CA LEU A 276 27.58 -3.16 0.06
C LEU A 276 27.63 -2.10 1.17
N THR A 277 26.59 -1.28 1.32
CA THR A 277 26.48 -0.32 2.45
C THR A 277 26.49 -1.06 3.79
N THR A 278 25.80 -2.19 3.89
CA THR A 278 25.81 -3.02 5.11
C THR A 278 27.20 -3.62 5.37
N ALA A 279 27.92 -4.09 4.35
CA ALA A 279 29.28 -4.60 4.49
C ALA A 279 30.27 -3.50 4.92
N ILE A 280 30.20 -2.31 4.32
CA ILE A 280 31.03 -1.15 4.67
C ILE A 280 30.87 -0.80 6.15
N LEU A 281 29.64 -0.83 6.69
CA LEU A 281 29.36 -0.56 8.09
C LEU A 281 30.13 -1.47 9.06
N PHE A 282 30.33 -2.75 8.72
CA PHE A 282 31.08 -3.70 9.55
C PHE A 282 32.59 -3.64 9.33
N ILE A 283 33.04 -3.34 8.10
CA ILE A 283 34.46 -3.36 7.71
C ILE A 283 35.16 -2.02 8.02
N ALA A 284 34.43 -0.90 7.93
CA ALA A 284 34.96 0.46 8.07
C ALA A 284 35.78 0.68 9.36
N PRO A 285 35.33 0.25 10.56
CA PRO A 285 36.09 0.49 11.79
C PRO A 285 37.44 -0.21 11.80
N THR A 286 37.50 -1.43 11.28
CA THR A 286 38.72 -2.24 11.25
C THR A 286 39.71 -1.71 10.23
N VAL A 287 39.23 -1.25 9.07
CA VAL A 287 40.08 -0.59 8.07
C VAL A 287 40.64 0.74 8.60
N ALA A 288 39.81 1.54 9.28
CA ALA A 288 40.24 2.80 9.88
C ALA A 288 41.29 2.59 10.99
N SER A 289 41.13 1.58 11.85
CA SER A 289 42.14 1.25 12.87
C SER A 289 43.44 0.72 12.26
N VAL A 290 43.36 -0.07 11.18
CA VAL A 290 44.56 -0.56 10.47
C VAL A 290 45.34 0.60 9.87
N ALA A 291 44.67 1.50 9.16
CA ALA A 291 45.30 2.68 8.56
C ALA A 291 45.95 3.58 9.63
N LEU A 292 45.25 3.82 10.75
CA LEU A 292 45.76 4.62 11.86
C LEU A 292 47.06 4.05 12.42
N PHE A 293 47.09 2.78 12.81
CA PHE A 293 48.26 2.19 13.47
C PHE A 293 49.44 1.99 12.50
N LEU A 294 49.21 1.60 11.25
CA LEU A 294 50.29 1.46 10.26
C LEU A 294 50.99 2.81 9.99
N ILE A 295 50.23 3.90 9.84
CA ILE A 295 50.82 5.23 9.60
C ILE A 295 51.48 5.78 10.87
N HIS A 296 50.88 5.58 12.05
CA HIS A 296 51.47 6.00 13.32
C HIS A 296 52.84 5.36 13.56
N ILE A 297 52.97 4.05 13.29
CA ILE A 297 54.24 3.33 13.41
C ILE A 297 55.20 3.72 12.27
N GLY A 298 54.70 3.97 11.06
CA GLY A 298 55.49 4.50 9.96
C GLY A 298 56.14 5.86 10.26
N LEU A 299 55.49 6.68 11.09
CA LEU A 299 56.01 7.96 11.60
C LEU A 299 56.99 7.81 12.78
N ARG A 300 57.38 6.58 13.14
CA ARG A 300 58.30 6.29 14.25
C ARG A 300 57.82 6.81 15.61
N LEU A 301 56.50 6.79 15.85
CA LEU A 301 55.91 7.11 17.14
C LEU A 301 55.69 5.85 18.01
N LYS A 302 55.79 6.02 19.33
CA LYS A 302 55.66 4.92 20.31
C LYS A 302 54.20 4.49 20.46
N LEU A 303 53.94 3.18 20.39
CA LEU A 303 52.61 2.61 20.56
C LEU A 303 52.62 1.55 21.68
N THR A 304 51.99 1.84 22.82
CA THR A 304 51.79 0.88 23.91
C THR A 304 50.42 0.21 23.83
N ALA A 305 50.25 -0.94 24.50
CA ALA A 305 48.98 -1.66 24.52
C ALA A 305 47.84 -0.84 25.16
N SER A 306 48.12 -0.11 26.25
CA SER A 306 47.16 0.81 26.90
C SER A 306 46.65 1.87 25.93
N VAL A 307 47.55 2.50 25.17
CA VAL A 307 47.22 3.58 24.22
C VAL A 307 46.49 3.04 22.98
N ALA A 308 46.90 1.88 22.45
CA ALA A 308 46.27 1.25 21.30
C ALA A 308 44.81 0.86 21.57
N PHE A 309 44.54 0.10 22.65
CA PHE A 309 43.19 -0.36 22.97
C PHE A 309 42.29 0.77 23.49
N THR A 310 42.85 1.76 24.20
CA THR A 310 42.12 2.99 24.53
C THR A 310 41.66 3.68 23.25
N THR A 311 42.53 3.82 22.25
CA THR A 311 42.19 4.48 20.99
C THR A 311 41.14 3.68 20.21
N MET A 312 41.18 2.35 20.22
CA MET A 312 40.11 1.54 19.62
C MET A 312 38.76 1.76 20.32
N ALA A 313 38.75 1.89 21.65
CA ALA A 313 37.55 2.21 22.40
C ALA A 313 37.05 3.64 22.10
N THR A 314 37.94 4.62 21.91
CA THR A 314 37.56 5.99 21.53
C THR A 314 37.09 6.12 20.08
N LEU A 315 37.48 5.21 19.19
CA LEU A 315 36.98 5.13 17.81
C LEU A 315 35.61 4.44 17.72
N ALA A 316 35.18 3.67 18.73
CA ALA A 316 33.92 2.94 18.69
C ALA A 316 32.67 3.84 18.53
N PRO A 317 32.55 5.03 19.14
CA PRO A 317 31.44 5.95 18.86
C PRO A 317 31.45 6.49 17.42
N MET A 318 32.60 6.54 16.73
CA MET A 318 32.64 6.93 15.31
C MET A 318 31.94 5.90 14.41
N ARG A 319 31.97 4.61 14.78
CA ARG A 319 31.17 3.55 14.13
C ARG A 319 29.68 3.85 14.22
N LEU A 320 29.20 4.38 15.35
CA LEU A 320 27.79 4.78 15.51
C LEU A 320 27.43 5.96 14.60
N SER A 321 28.33 6.91 14.38
CA SER A 321 28.11 8.00 13.42
C SER A 321 27.96 7.50 11.98
N VAL A 322 28.80 6.53 11.57
CA VAL A 322 28.69 5.85 10.28
C VAL A 322 27.36 5.10 10.17
N PHE A 323 26.96 4.35 11.21
CA PHE A 323 25.67 3.66 11.24
C PHE A 323 24.47 4.59 11.06
N LEU A 324 24.43 5.73 11.76
CA LEU A 324 23.29 6.63 11.80
C LEU A 324 23.16 7.50 10.54
N ALA A 325 24.25 7.78 9.83
CA ALA A 325 24.26 8.72 8.72
C ALA A 325 23.38 8.28 7.52
N PRO A 326 23.45 7.02 7.02
CA PRO A 326 22.57 6.55 5.94
C PRO A 326 21.09 6.66 6.28
N PHE A 327 20.67 6.28 7.49
CA PHE A 327 19.27 6.37 7.92
C PHE A 327 18.77 7.80 8.00
N ALA A 328 19.58 8.71 8.54
CA ALA A 328 19.19 10.11 8.64
C ALA A 328 19.10 10.77 7.26
N VAL A 329 20.06 10.50 6.36
CA VAL A 329 20.03 11.02 4.99
C VAL A 329 18.87 10.45 4.19
N LYS A 330 18.61 9.15 4.30
CA LYS A 330 17.45 8.49 3.68
C LYS A 330 16.15 9.11 4.18
N GLY A 331 15.95 9.17 5.49
CA GLY A 331 14.74 9.72 6.11
C GLY A 331 14.49 11.17 5.70
N LEU A 332 15.51 12.03 5.74
CA LEU A 332 15.37 13.44 5.35
C LEU A 332 15.10 13.62 3.85
N THR A 333 15.76 12.85 2.98
CA THR A 333 15.58 12.94 1.52
C THR A 333 14.20 12.46 1.10
N ASN A 334 13.76 11.31 1.63
CA ASN A 334 12.44 10.76 1.33
C ASN A 334 11.34 11.64 1.90
N SER A 335 11.47 12.08 3.16
CA SER A 335 10.54 13.01 3.79
C SER A 335 10.42 14.33 3.02
N LYS A 336 11.50 14.86 2.45
CA LYS A 336 11.43 16.07 1.61
C LYS A 336 10.55 15.84 0.38
N SER A 337 10.79 14.76 -0.36
CA SER A 337 9.98 14.47 -1.56
C SER A 337 8.52 14.16 -1.24
N ALA A 338 8.26 13.42 -0.16
CA ALA A 338 6.92 13.17 0.35
C ALA A 338 6.23 14.46 0.82
N ALA A 339 6.95 15.37 1.46
CA ALA A 339 6.41 16.68 1.86
C ALA A 339 6.08 17.57 0.64
N GLU A 340 6.88 17.52 -0.42
CA GLU A 340 6.59 18.23 -1.68
C GLU A 340 5.34 17.66 -2.37
N ARG A 341 5.20 16.32 -2.42
CA ARG A 341 3.98 15.66 -2.91
C ARG A 341 2.76 15.98 -2.06
N PHE A 342 2.89 15.90 -0.74
CA PHE A 342 1.84 16.27 0.20
C PHE A 342 1.43 17.74 0.02
N LYS A 343 2.38 18.65 -0.11
CA LYS A 343 2.11 20.06 -0.39
C LYS A 343 1.37 20.25 -1.71
N LYS A 344 1.79 19.55 -2.78
CA LYS A 344 1.11 19.60 -4.09
C LYS A 344 -0.32 19.08 -3.99
N PHE A 345 -0.52 17.93 -3.33
CA PHE A 345 -1.82 17.32 -3.08
C PHE A 345 -2.73 18.24 -2.24
N PHE A 346 -2.18 18.86 -1.20
CA PHE A 346 -2.95 19.70 -0.27
C PHE A 346 -3.30 21.08 -0.85
N LEU A 347 -2.39 21.70 -1.60
CA LEU A 347 -2.60 22.99 -2.27
C LEU A 347 -3.47 22.89 -3.52
N GLN A 348 -3.87 21.68 -3.91
CA GLN A 348 -4.73 21.50 -5.05
C GLN A 348 -6.09 22.12 -4.77
N GLU A 349 -6.47 23.08 -5.62
CA GLU A 349 -7.76 23.74 -5.56
C GLU A 349 -8.86 22.74 -5.93
N SER A 350 -9.78 22.51 -5.00
CA SER A 350 -11.06 21.88 -5.32
C SER A 350 -11.78 22.76 -6.34
N PRO A 351 -12.59 22.19 -7.26
CA PRO A 351 -13.44 23.01 -8.12
C PRO A 351 -14.23 24.01 -7.26
N VAL A 352 -14.15 25.29 -7.63
CA VAL A 352 -14.91 26.35 -6.94
C VAL A 352 -16.37 25.92 -6.92
N VAL A 353 -17.02 26.02 -5.76
CA VAL A 353 -18.45 25.73 -5.64
C VAL A 353 -19.18 26.76 -6.50
N TYR A 354 -19.45 26.40 -7.75
CA TYR A 354 -20.15 27.25 -8.71
C TYR A 354 -21.67 27.04 -8.65
N VAL A 355 -22.10 25.96 -8.01
CA VAL A 355 -23.52 25.67 -7.77
C VAL A 355 -24.01 26.59 -6.66
N GLN A 356 -24.85 27.56 -7.02
CA GLN A 356 -25.39 28.55 -6.10
C GLN A 356 -26.76 28.12 -5.56
N GLU A 357 -27.10 28.53 -4.34
CA GLU A 357 -28.48 28.40 -3.85
C GLU A 357 -29.39 29.41 -4.57
N LEU A 358 -30.50 28.92 -5.10
CA LEU A 358 -31.48 29.77 -5.79
C LEU A 358 -32.27 30.62 -4.79
N LYS A 359 -32.31 31.94 -5.02
CA LYS A 359 -33.13 32.89 -4.23
C LYS A 359 -34.64 32.72 -4.47
N ASP A 360 -35.04 32.19 -5.63
CA ASP A 360 -36.44 31.98 -5.99
C ASP A 360 -36.93 30.61 -5.49
N PRO A 361 -37.89 30.55 -4.54
CA PRO A 361 -38.37 29.28 -3.99
C PRO A 361 -39.19 28.45 -4.98
N SER A 362 -39.65 29.04 -6.10
CA SER A 362 -40.45 28.34 -7.11
C SER A 362 -39.63 27.46 -8.06
N LYS A 363 -38.32 27.76 -8.20
CA LYS A 363 -37.39 27.06 -9.09
C LYS A 363 -36.49 26.13 -8.27
N SER A 364 -36.32 24.89 -8.75
CA SER A 364 -35.45 23.89 -8.12
C SER A 364 -34.07 23.80 -8.78
N LEU A 365 -34.00 24.01 -10.10
CA LEU A 365 -32.75 23.90 -10.87
C LEU A 365 -32.73 24.95 -11.98
N VAL A 366 -31.62 25.66 -12.12
CA VAL A 366 -31.36 26.63 -13.18
C VAL A 366 -29.94 26.44 -13.71
N LEU A 367 -29.79 26.27 -15.02
CA LEU A 367 -28.53 26.38 -15.75
C LEU A 367 -28.73 27.46 -16.82
N GLU A 368 -27.90 28.51 -16.80
CA GLU A 368 -27.94 29.61 -17.77
C GLU A 368 -26.61 29.69 -18.50
N GLU A 369 -26.66 29.48 -19.82
CA GLU A 369 -25.55 29.42 -20.77
C GLU A 369 -24.34 28.61 -20.27
N ALA A 370 -24.60 27.57 -19.46
CA ALA A 370 -23.56 26.85 -18.76
C ALA A 370 -22.71 26.01 -19.71
N THR A 371 -21.41 26.28 -19.77
CA THR A 371 -20.43 25.51 -20.51
C THR A 371 -19.47 24.85 -19.52
N LEU A 372 -19.43 23.51 -19.51
CA LEU A 372 -18.69 22.74 -18.51
C LEU A 372 -17.73 21.74 -19.14
N SER A 373 -16.62 21.48 -18.45
CA SER A 373 -15.65 20.45 -18.83
C SER A 373 -15.10 19.65 -17.65
N TRP A 374 -14.67 18.42 -17.91
CA TRP A 374 -13.97 17.57 -16.94
C TRP A 374 -12.51 18.01 -16.71
N ARG A 375 -11.91 18.78 -17.63
CA ARG A 375 -10.53 19.27 -17.54
C ARG A 375 -10.50 20.78 -17.40
N LYS A 376 -9.55 21.30 -16.63
CA LYS A 376 -9.26 22.74 -16.54
C LYS A 376 -8.59 23.21 -17.83
N THR A 377 -9.37 23.70 -18.80
CA THR A 377 -8.86 24.26 -20.06
C THR A 377 -8.41 25.71 -19.85
N GLY A 378 -7.15 25.91 -19.42
CA GLY A 378 -6.50 27.23 -19.34
C GLY A 378 -7.18 28.25 -18.41
N PRO A 379 -6.58 29.45 -18.23
CA PRO A 379 -7.22 30.54 -17.48
C PRO A 379 -8.28 31.20 -18.38
N GLY A 380 -9.43 30.56 -18.53
CA GLY A 380 -10.66 31.25 -18.92
C GLY A 380 -11.00 32.25 -17.82
N VAL A 381 -11.14 33.52 -18.18
CA VAL A 381 -11.50 34.61 -17.27
C VAL A 381 -12.81 34.23 -16.57
N VAL A 382 -12.73 33.85 -15.30
CA VAL A 382 -13.89 33.73 -14.42
C VAL A 382 -14.37 35.15 -14.12
N ASN A 383 -15.05 35.77 -15.08
CA ASN A 383 -15.90 36.92 -14.80
C ASN A 383 -17.25 36.39 -14.30
N GLY A 384 -17.18 35.67 -13.18
CA GLY A 384 -18.35 35.35 -12.38
C GLY A 384 -18.81 36.62 -11.67
N ALA A 385 -19.86 37.23 -12.20
CA ALA A 385 -20.93 37.86 -11.42
C ALA A 385 -20.51 38.79 -10.26
N LEU A 386 -19.79 39.88 -10.58
CA LEU A 386 -19.67 41.06 -9.71
C LEU A 386 -20.34 42.32 -10.31
N GLU A 387 -21.01 42.22 -11.46
CA GLU A 387 -21.71 43.33 -12.12
C GLU A 387 -23.19 43.04 -12.42
N LEU A 388 -23.93 42.47 -11.47
CA LEU A 388 -25.40 42.32 -11.59
C LEU A 388 -26.17 42.79 -10.35
N GLU A 389 -25.57 43.71 -9.57
CA GLU A 389 -26.27 44.37 -8.46
C GLU A 389 -26.09 45.91 -8.40
N LYS A 390 -25.53 46.56 -9.44
CA LYS A 390 -25.55 48.03 -9.51
C LYS A 390 -25.97 48.57 -10.87
N ASN A 391 -27.20 49.08 -10.85
CA ASN A 391 -27.76 50.11 -11.73
C ASN A 391 -28.36 49.61 -13.04
N GLY A 392 -29.67 49.36 -13.00
CA GLY A 392 -30.50 49.81 -14.09
C GLY A 392 -30.41 51.33 -14.18
N HIS A 393 -29.92 51.85 -15.30
CA HIS A 393 -30.27 53.12 -15.93
C HIS A 393 -29.55 53.15 -17.29
N ALA A 394 -30.28 53.60 -18.32
CA ALA A 394 -29.80 53.74 -19.68
C ALA A 394 -28.58 54.68 -19.77
N ALA A 395 -27.60 54.33 -20.60
CA ALA A 395 -26.72 55.28 -21.28
C ALA A 395 -26.10 54.63 -22.53
N GLU A 396 -26.34 55.27 -23.66
CA GLU A 396 -25.67 55.03 -24.94
C GLU A 396 -24.18 55.41 -24.87
N GLY A 397 -23.34 54.66 -25.58
CA GLY A 397 -22.02 55.10 -26.03
C GLY A 397 -20.82 54.65 -25.19
N MET A 398 -20.12 53.60 -25.63
CA MET A 398 -18.65 53.57 -25.61
C MET A 398 -18.11 52.50 -26.58
N THR A 399 -17.01 52.86 -27.21
CA THR A 399 -16.41 52.35 -28.45
C THR A 399 -15.88 50.91 -28.38
N ARG A 400 -16.17 50.09 -29.39
CA ARG A 400 -15.48 48.81 -29.66
C ARG A 400 -14.00 49.07 -29.96
N ALA A 401 -13.10 48.66 -29.07
CA ALA A 401 -11.68 48.55 -29.38
C ALA A 401 -11.46 47.34 -30.31
N GLN A 402 -10.99 47.59 -31.53
CA GLN A 402 -10.52 46.56 -32.44
C GLN A 402 -9.20 45.97 -31.92
N PRO A 403 -8.96 44.65 -32.01
CA PRO A 403 -7.65 44.09 -31.76
C PRO A 403 -6.67 44.52 -32.87
N PRO A 404 -5.37 44.67 -32.55
CA PRO A 404 -4.37 45.16 -33.51
C PRO A 404 -4.22 44.19 -34.71
N PRO A 405 -4.20 44.69 -35.95
CA PRO A 405 -3.99 43.87 -37.14
C PRO A 405 -2.52 43.48 -37.22
N GLY A 406 -2.20 42.21 -36.96
CA GLY A 406 -0.83 41.72 -37.09
C GLY A 406 -0.45 40.50 -36.24
N ALA A 407 -1.31 40.04 -35.32
CA ALA A 407 -1.10 38.75 -34.67
C ALA A 407 -1.47 37.62 -35.64
N LEU A 408 -0.45 36.99 -36.24
CA LEU A 408 -0.59 35.69 -36.88
C LEU A 408 -1.40 34.76 -35.96
N PRO A 409 -2.42 34.04 -36.46
CA PRO A 409 -3.13 33.06 -35.66
C PRO A 409 -2.07 32.10 -35.11
N PRO A 410 -2.03 31.84 -33.79
CA PRO A 410 -1.11 30.85 -33.26
C PRO A 410 -1.41 29.54 -33.98
N GLN A 411 -0.39 29.02 -34.70
CA GLN A 411 -0.46 27.70 -35.30
C GLN A 411 -0.90 26.70 -34.24
N ASP A 412 -2.04 26.06 -34.50
CA ASP A 412 -2.60 24.96 -33.72
C ASP A 412 -1.53 23.91 -33.43
N LYS A 413 -0.95 23.99 -32.24
CA LYS A 413 -0.24 22.87 -31.61
C LYS A 413 -1.17 22.26 -30.57
N GLY A 414 -1.93 21.26 -31.02
CA GLY A 414 -2.32 20.06 -30.27
C GLY A 414 -3.26 20.23 -29.07
N ASP A 415 -4.48 19.70 -29.24
CA ASP A 415 -5.36 19.17 -28.18
C ASP A 415 -6.21 20.13 -27.33
N SER A 416 -6.83 21.16 -27.90
CA SER A 416 -8.07 21.73 -27.32
C SER A 416 -9.30 20.93 -27.78
N ARG A 417 -9.55 19.79 -27.14
CA ARG A 417 -10.82 19.06 -27.31
C ARG A 417 -11.99 19.98 -26.92
N ALA A 418 -13.09 19.91 -27.66
CA ALA A 418 -14.31 20.66 -27.37
C ALA A 418 -14.87 20.31 -25.97
N PRO A 419 -15.43 21.29 -25.22
CA PRO A 419 -16.12 21.06 -23.96
C PRO A 419 -17.17 19.94 -24.04
N GLU A 420 -17.37 19.19 -22.95
CA GLU A 420 -18.35 18.11 -22.92
C GLU A 420 -19.80 18.60 -22.84
N LEU A 421 -20.02 19.78 -22.26
CA LEU A 421 -21.32 20.47 -22.23
C LEU A 421 -21.18 21.90 -22.72
N HIS A 422 -22.06 22.32 -23.63
CA HIS A 422 -21.95 23.59 -24.33
C HIS A 422 -23.21 24.43 -24.22
N LYS A 423 -23.10 25.61 -23.58
CA LYS A 423 -24.16 26.62 -23.46
C LYS A 423 -25.54 26.03 -23.12
N ILE A 424 -25.57 25.24 -22.05
CA ILE A 424 -26.79 24.56 -21.58
C ILE A 424 -27.72 25.58 -20.91
N ASN A 425 -28.95 25.68 -21.41
CA ASN A 425 -30.02 26.50 -20.85
C ASN A 425 -31.16 25.59 -20.34
N LEU A 426 -31.29 25.46 -19.02
CA LEU A 426 -32.28 24.59 -18.37
C LEU A 426 -32.89 25.26 -17.14
N VAL A 427 -34.21 25.25 -17.03
CA VAL A 427 -34.95 25.73 -15.86
C VAL A 427 -35.98 24.66 -15.50
N VAL A 428 -36.01 24.26 -14.22
CA VAL A 428 -36.89 23.24 -13.66
C VAL A 428 -37.58 23.79 -12.41
N SER A 429 -38.91 23.65 -12.35
CA SER A 429 -39.75 24.10 -11.22
C SER A 429 -39.85 23.02 -10.14
N LYS A 430 -40.11 23.44 -8.89
CA LYS A 430 -40.30 22.49 -7.78
C LYS A 430 -41.46 21.52 -8.07
N GLY A 431 -41.25 20.24 -7.76
CA GLY A 431 -42.28 19.19 -7.89
C GLY A 431 -42.49 18.65 -9.31
N THR A 432 -41.60 18.98 -10.26
CA THR A 432 -41.66 18.48 -11.64
C THR A 432 -40.74 17.28 -11.86
N VAL A 433 -41.18 16.36 -12.73
CA VAL A 433 -40.39 15.23 -13.22
C VAL A 433 -39.80 15.57 -14.59
N LEU A 434 -38.48 15.77 -14.63
CA LEU A 434 -37.71 16.04 -15.85
C LEU A 434 -37.12 14.74 -16.41
N GLY A 435 -37.50 14.37 -17.63
CA GLY A 435 -36.90 13.28 -18.38
C GLY A 435 -35.72 13.75 -19.24
N VAL A 436 -34.57 13.09 -19.12
CA VAL A 436 -33.37 13.36 -19.95
C VAL A 436 -33.10 12.17 -20.86
N CYS A 437 -33.09 12.40 -22.18
CA CYS A 437 -32.86 11.37 -23.19
C CYS A 437 -31.78 11.79 -24.20
N GLY A 438 -31.20 10.83 -24.91
CA GLY A 438 -30.17 11.07 -25.92
C GLY A 438 -29.27 9.86 -26.18
N ASN A 439 -28.51 9.90 -27.28
CA ASN A 439 -27.64 8.80 -27.69
C ASN A 439 -26.52 8.51 -26.67
N THR A 440 -25.96 7.30 -26.69
CA THR A 440 -24.84 6.95 -25.81
C THR A 440 -23.66 7.90 -26.05
N GLY A 441 -23.05 8.41 -24.96
CA GLY A 441 -21.96 9.41 -25.06
C GLY A 441 -22.40 10.87 -25.27
N SER A 442 -23.70 11.18 -25.28
CA SER A 442 -24.19 12.56 -25.51
C SER A 442 -23.97 13.57 -24.37
N GLY A 443 -23.47 13.14 -23.21
CA GLY A 443 -23.22 14.00 -22.03
C GLY A 443 -24.28 13.94 -20.93
N LYS A 444 -25.18 12.94 -20.91
CA LYS A 444 -26.28 12.82 -19.93
C LYS A 444 -25.79 12.73 -18.47
N THR A 445 -24.86 11.82 -18.20
CA THR A 445 -24.23 11.69 -16.87
C THR A 445 -23.41 12.93 -16.53
N SER A 446 -22.73 13.53 -17.51
CA SER A 446 -22.03 14.82 -17.33
C SER A 446 -22.98 15.92 -16.87
N LEU A 447 -24.23 15.95 -17.37
CA LEU A 447 -25.23 16.92 -16.91
C LEU A 447 -25.56 16.73 -15.42
N LEU A 448 -25.68 15.49 -14.94
CA LEU A 448 -25.91 15.22 -13.51
C LEU A 448 -24.69 15.60 -12.66
N SER A 449 -23.48 15.24 -13.10
CA SER A 449 -22.23 15.66 -12.43
C SER A 449 -22.05 17.18 -12.41
N ALA A 450 -22.55 17.89 -13.43
CA ALA A 450 -22.59 19.34 -13.44
C ALA A 450 -23.53 19.92 -12.35
N ILE A 451 -24.66 19.26 -12.08
CA ILE A 451 -25.60 19.64 -11.00
C ILE A 451 -25.00 19.34 -9.62
N LEU A 452 -24.26 18.24 -9.48
CA LEU A 452 -23.55 17.86 -8.25
C LEU A 452 -22.36 18.78 -7.92
N GLY A 453 -21.86 19.53 -8.91
CA GLY A 453 -20.70 20.40 -8.75
C GLY A 453 -19.36 19.67 -8.92
N GLU A 454 -19.33 18.59 -9.69
CA GLU A 454 -18.12 17.76 -9.90
C GLU A 454 -17.29 18.18 -11.12
N MET A 455 -17.87 18.98 -12.02
CA MET A 455 -17.21 19.47 -13.24
C MET A 455 -16.62 20.87 -13.03
N HIS A 456 -15.92 21.41 -14.03
CA HIS A 456 -15.50 22.81 -14.03
C HIS A 456 -16.44 23.64 -14.90
N LEU A 457 -17.02 24.69 -14.31
CA LEU A 457 -17.78 25.71 -15.04
C LEU A 457 -16.81 26.68 -15.72
N LEU A 458 -16.89 26.77 -17.06
CA LEU A 458 -16.09 27.70 -17.86
C LEU A 458 -16.82 29.01 -18.10
N GLU A 459 -18.11 28.93 -18.46
CA GLU A 459 -18.99 30.06 -18.74
C GLU A 459 -20.40 29.75 -18.22
N GLY A 460 -21.18 30.78 -17.88
CA GLY A 460 -22.58 30.66 -17.45
C GLY A 460 -22.78 30.58 -15.92
N SER A 461 -23.96 30.13 -15.48
CA SER A 461 -24.32 29.95 -14.07
C SER A 461 -25.10 28.65 -13.83
N VAL A 462 -24.96 28.08 -12.63
CA VAL A 462 -25.70 26.89 -12.18
C VAL A 462 -26.26 27.14 -10.79
N GLY A 463 -27.56 26.99 -10.62
CA GLY A 463 -28.25 27.17 -9.35
C GLY A 463 -29.11 25.96 -8.99
N VAL A 464 -29.07 25.52 -7.73
CA VAL A 464 -29.86 24.40 -7.18
C VAL A 464 -30.53 24.84 -5.88
N ASN A 465 -31.78 24.42 -5.67
CA ASN A 465 -32.54 24.69 -4.45
C ASN A 465 -32.90 23.38 -3.72
N GLY A 466 -32.56 23.27 -2.44
CA GLY A 466 -32.93 22.15 -1.57
C GLY A 466 -31.88 21.05 -1.46
N SER A 467 -32.18 20.05 -0.62
CA SER A 467 -31.30 18.90 -0.39
C SER A 467 -31.41 17.86 -1.51
N LEU A 468 -30.26 17.28 -1.90
CA LEU A 468 -30.10 16.38 -3.04
C LEU A 468 -30.08 14.90 -2.61
N ALA A 469 -30.62 14.01 -3.45
CA ALA A 469 -30.37 12.58 -3.42
C ALA A 469 -29.85 12.14 -4.80
N TYR A 470 -28.88 11.23 -4.82
CA TYR A 470 -28.24 10.77 -6.05
C TYR A 470 -28.20 9.24 -6.10
N VAL A 471 -28.60 8.71 -7.26
CA VAL A 471 -28.46 7.30 -7.62
C VAL A 471 -27.53 7.22 -8.83
N PRO A 472 -26.27 6.77 -8.65
CA PRO A 472 -25.32 6.63 -9.74
C PRO A 472 -25.71 5.49 -10.68
N GLN A 473 -25.27 5.59 -11.94
CA GLN A 473 -25.46 4.54 -12.94
C GLN A 473 -24.84 3.21 -12.48
N GLN A 474 -23.61 3.27 -11.95
CA GLN A 474 -22.99 2.14 -11.27
C GLN A 474 -23.26 2.24 -9.76
N ALA A 475 -24.10 1.33 -9.25
CA ALA A 475 -24.52 1.34 -7.86
C ALA A 475 -23.35 1.16 -6.88
N TRP A 476 -23.19 2.13 -5.98
CA TRP A 476 -22.15 2.10 -4.94
C TRP A 476 -22.67 1.44 -3.65
N ILE A 477 -22.03 0.33 -3.26
CA ILE A 477 -22.37 -0.46 -2.07
C ILE A 477 -21.20 -0.44 -1.09
N VAL A 478 -21.50 -0.16 0.17
CA VAL A 478 -20.55 -0.13 1.28
C VAL A 478 -20.50 -1.50 1.94
N ARG A 479 -19.35 -1.86 2.51
CA ARG A 479 -19.24 -3.06 3.34
C ARG A 479 -20.19 -2.98 4.54
N GLY A 480 -20.95 -4.04 4.79
CA GLY A 480 -21.92 -4.11 5.89
C GLY A 480 -23.14 -4.92 5.50
N SER A 481 -24.21 -4.84 6.31
CA SER A 481 -25.49 -5.44 5.97
C SER A 481 -26.27 -4.63 4.91
N ILE A 482 -27.30 -5.24 4.30
CA ILE A 482 -28.23 -4.51 3.40
C ILE A 482 -28.94 -3.40 4.17
N ARG A 483 -29.33 -3.66 5.41
CA ARG A 483 -29.94 -2.66 6.30
C ARG A 483 -29.01 -1.47 6.51
N GLU A 484 -27.76 -1.69 6.90
CA GLU A 484 -26.76 -0.63 7.09
C GLU A 484 -26.54 0.19 5.83
N ASN A 485 -26.53 -0.47 4.66
CA ASN A 485 -26.39 0.21 3.37
C ASN A 485 -27.56 1.12 3.01
N ILE A 486 -28.80 0.74 3.34
CA ILE A 486 -29.99 1.55 3.07
C ILE A 486 -30.09 2.71 4.07
N LEU A 487 -29.82 2.44 5.36
CA LEU A 487 -29.88 3.45 6.41
C LEU A 487 -28.76 4.48 6.30
N MET A 488 -27.56 4.04 5.92
CA MET A 488 -26.35 4.86 5.79
C MET A 488 -26.08 5.71 7.07
N GLY A 489 -26.23 5.09 8.23
CA GLY A 489 -26.08 5.74 9.54
C GLY A 489 -27.24 6.64 9.97
N SER A 490 -28.39 6.59 9.29
CA SER A 490 -29.64 7.23 9.72
C SER A 490 -30.38 6.36 10.75
N GLN A 491 -31.28 6.95 11.53
CA GLN A 491 -32.11 6.21 12.48
C GLN A 491 -32.97 5.18 11.77
N TYR A 492 -33.13 4.00 12.36
CA TYR A 492 -33.98 2.93 11.85
C TYR A 492 -35.44 3.20 12.22
N ASP A 493 -36.24 3.56 11.23
CA ASP A 493 -37.70 3.63 11.32
C ASP A 493 -38.28 2.44 10.58
N GLN A 494 -38.83 1.49 11.33
CA GLN A 494 -39.35 0.24 10.79
C GLN A 494 -40.48 0.46 9.76
N ALA A 495 -41.39 1.41 10.00
CA ALA A 495 -42.53 1.64 9.11
C ALA A 495 -42.07 2.21 7.77
N ARG A 496 -41.22 3.24 7.82
CA ARG A 496 -40.61 3.85 6.63
C ARG A 496 -39.72 2.87 5.89
N TYR A 497 -38.92 2.09 6.61
CA TYR A 497 -38.04 1.08 6.02
C TYR A 497 -38.84 0.03 5.23
N LEU A 498 -39.91 -0.53 5.84
CA LEU A 498 -40.79 -1.49 5.16
C LEU A 498 -41.52 -0.90 3.96
N GLN A 499 -41.91 0.39 4.03
CA GLN A 499 -42.49 1.12 2.91
C GLN A 499 -41.49 1.27 1.76
N VAL A 500 -40.25 1.69 2.04
CA VAL A 500 -39.19 1.82 1.04
C VAL A 500 -38.87 0.48 0.38
N LEU A 501 -38.80 -0.60 1.16
CA LEU A 501 -38.61 -1.96 0.64
C LEU A 501 -39.75 -2.40 -0.30
N HIS A 502 -40.98 -1.98 -0.01
CA HIS A 502 -42.13 -2.22 -0.88
C HIS A 502 -42.05 -1.41 -2.19
N CYS A 503 -41.78 -0.10 -2.09
CA CYS A 503 -41.66 0.80 -3.24
C CYS A 503 -40.54 0.36 -4.20
N CYS A 504 -39.41 -0.12 -3.67
CA CYS A 504 -38.27 -0.60 -4.47
C CYS A 504 -38.39 -2.06 -4.90
N SER A 505 -39.50 -2.75 -4.59
CA SER A 505 -39.74 -4.17 -4.91
C SER A 505 -38.63 -5.12 -4.40
N LEU A 506 -38.07 -4.85 -3.20
CA LEU A 506 -36.96 -5.62 -2.62
C LEU A 506 -37.39 -6.79 -1.74
N LYS A 507 -38.65 -6.84 -1.28
CA LYS A 507 -39.14 -7.86 -0.32
C LYS A 507 -38.82 -9.30 -0.75
N ARG A 508 -39.14 -9.64 -2.00
CA ARG A 508 -38.88 -10.99 -2.56
C ARG A 508 -37.39 -11.31 -2.72
N ASP A 509 -36.53 -10.30 -2.91
CA ASP A 509 -35.08 -10.53 -2.97
C ASP A 509 -34.53 -10.84 -1.58
N LEU A 510 -35.02 -10.14 -0.55
CA LEU A 510 -34.62 -10.38 0.84
C LEU A 510 -35.05 -11.76 1.33
N GLU A 511 -36.23 -12.25 0.94
CA GLU A 511 -36.71 -13.61 1.25
C GLU A 511 -35.80 -14.72 0.70
N ILE A 512 -35.09 -14.46 -0.40
CA ILE A 512 -34.17 -15.43 -1.02
C ILE A 512 -32.82 -15.45 -0.29
N LEU A 513 -32.46 -14.37 0.41
CA LEU A 513 -31.20 -14.27 1.12
C LEU A 513 -31.25 -15.02 2.46
N PRO A 514 -30.16 -15.70 2.84
CA PRO A 514 -30.14 -16.58 4.02
C PRO A 514 -30.46 -15.86 5.33
N PHE A 515 -30.12 -14.57 5.45
CA PHE A 515 -30.36 -13.75 6.64
C PHE A 515 -31.22 -12.51 6.36
N GLY A 516 -32.01 -12.53 5.28
CA GLY A 516 -32.82 -11.38 4.90
C GLY A 516 -31.99 -10.11 4.72
N ASP A 517 -32.40 -9.03 5.38
CA ASP A 517 -31.76 -7.71 5.31
C ASP A 517 -30.47 -7.57 6.13
N MET A 518 -30.22 -8.50 7.07
CA MET A 518 -28.98 -8.55 7.85
C MET A 518 -27.85 -9.30 7.13
N THR A 519 -28.10 -9.81 5.93
CA THR A 519 -27.09 -10.50 5.12
C THR A 519 -25.91 -9.57 4.82
N GLU A 520 -24.69 -10.02 5.16
CA GLU A 520 -23.45 -9.27 4.90
C GLU A 520 -23.17 -9.20 3.39
N ILE A 521 -22.93 -7.98 2.91
CA ILE A 521 -22.55 -7.72 1.53
C ILE A 521 -21.02 -7.61 1.45
N GLY A 522 -20.41 -8.39 0.55
CA GLY A 522 -18.98 -8.30 0.25
C GLY A 522 -18.59 -6.96 -0.40
N GLU A 523 -17.29 -6.67 -0.47
CA GLU A 523 -16.77 -5.44 -1.11
C GLU A 523 -17.34 -5.29 -2.54
N GLN A 524 -17.81 -4.09 -2.89
CA GLN A 524 -18.50 -3.77 -4.16
C GLN A 524 -19.77 -4.60 -4.47
N GLY A 525 -20.27 -5.36 -3.50
CA GLY A 525 -21.51 -6.12 -3.62
C GLY A 525 -21.48 -7.27 -4.60
N ILE A 526 -20.34 -7.95 -4.78
CA ILE A 526 -20.17 -9.07 -5.74
C ILE A 526 -21.30 -10.13 -5.66
N ASN A 527 -21.92 -10.31 -4.50
CA ASN A 527 -23.00 -11.28 -4.27
C ASN A 527 -24.34 -10.89 -4.89
N LEU A 528 -24.52 -9.63 -5.25
CA LEU A 528 -25.79 -9.07 -5.68
C LEU A 528 -25.79 -8.90 -7.20
N SER A 529 -26.92 -9.18 -7.84
CA SER A 529 -27.08 -8.89 -9.27
C SER A 529 -27.09 -7.38 -9.52
N GLY A 530 -26.78 -6.94 -10.75
CA GLY A 530 -26.81 -5.51 -11.12
C GLY A 530 -28.11 -4.81 -10.69
N GLY A 531 -29.27 -5.38 -11.06
CA GLY A 531 -30.57 -4.84 -10.64
C GLY A 531 -30.86 -4.90 -9.13
N GLN A 532 -30.21 -5.77 -8.34
CA GLN A 532 -30.33 -5.75 -6.88
C GLN A 532 -29.50 -4.61 -6.29
N LYS A 533 -28.25 -4.42 -6.76
CA LYS A 533 -27.40 -3.29 -6.35
C LYS A 533 -28.08 -1.95 -6.63
N GLN A 534 -28.65 -1.81 -7.83
CA GLN A 534 -29.33 -0.59 -8.27
C GLN A 534 -30.56 -0.28 -7.42
N ARG A 535 -31.37 -1.30 -7.08
CA ARG A 535 -32.53 -1.15 -6.18
C ARG A 535 -32.14 -0.83 -4.75
N ILE A 536 -31.05 -1.36 -4.22
CA ILE A 536 -30.53 -0.99 -2.89
C ILE A 536 -30.05 0.47 -2.90
N SER A 537 -29.36 0.90 -3.95
CA SER A 537 -28.95 2.30 -4.11
C SER A 537 -30.16 3.25 -4.22
N LEU A 538 -31.21 2.84 -4.93
CA LEU A 538 -32.47 3.58 -4.99
C LEU A 538 -33.17 3.61 -3.63
N ALA A 539 -33.24 2.48 -2.92
CA ALA A 539 -33.81 2.41 -1.58
C ALA A 539 -33.07 3.35 -0.60
N ARG A 540 -31.75 3.45 -0.69
CA ARG A 540 -30.95 4.42 0.08
C ARG A 540 -31.39 5.86 -0.20
N ALA A 541 -31.54 6.22 -1.48
CA ALA A 541 -31.95 7.57 -1.88
C ALA A 541 -33.35 7.92 -1.35
N VAL A 542 -34.31 7.01 -1.51
CA VAL A 542 -35.71 7.21 -1.07
C VAL A 542 -35.81 7.23 0.45
N TYR A 543 -35.05 6.38 1.14
CA TYR A 543 -35.03 6.37 2.60
C TYR A 543 -34.53 7.68 3.20
N PHE A 544 -33.66 8.43 2.51
CA PHE A 544 -33.17 9.73 2.98
C PHE A 544 -34.17 10.90 2.82
N ASP A 545 -35.24 10.73 2.04
CA ASP A 545 -36.27 11.74 1.72
C ASP A 545 -35.75 13.17 1.47
N ARG A 546 -35.19 13.38 0.29
CA ARG A 546 -34.63 14.67 -0.14
C ARG A 546 -35.62 15.47 -0.99
N GLU A 547 -35.30 16.72 -1.36
CA GLU A 547 -36.19 17.57 -2.19
C GLU A 547 -35.98 17.34 -3.69
N LEU A 548 -34.74 17.10 -4.10
CA LEU A 548 -34.33 16.90 -5.49
C LEU A 548 -33.64 15.55 -5.66
N TYR A 549 -34.17 14.71 -6.56
CA TYR A 549 -33.63 13.39 -6.87
C TYR A 549 -32.97 13.38 -8.24
N LEU A 550 -31.69 13.01 -8.27
CA LEU A 550 -30.92 12.79 -9.49
C LEU A 550 -30.79 11.28 -9.71
N LEU A 551 -31.47 10.78 -10.73
CA LEU A 551 -31.56 9.35 -11.03
C LEU A 551 -30.85 9.07 -12.35
N ASP A 552 -29.66 8.46 -12.28
CA ASP A 552 -28.87 8.12 -13.48
C ASP A 552 -29.17 6.68 -13.94
N ASP A 553 -30.16 6.56 -14.84
CA ASP A 553 -30.60 5.30 -15.45
C ASP A 553 -30.88 4.14 -14.45
N PRO A 554 -31.64 4.37 -13.36
CA PRO A 554 -31.82 3.38 -12.28
C PRO A 554 -32.62 2.13 -12.69
N LEU A 555 -33.21 2.12 -13.90
CA LEU A 555 -34.10 1.07 -14.39
C LEU A 555 -33.45 0.16 -15.44
N SER A 556 -32.18 0.37 -15.80
CA SER A 556 -31.52 -0.38 -16.87
C SER A 556 -31.23 -1.84 -16.54
N ALA A 557 -30.86 -2.15 -15.30
CA ALA A 557 -30.52 -3.52 -14.89
C ALA A 557 -31.71 -4.29 -14.25
N VAL A 558 -32.93 -3.74 -14.31
CA VAL A 558 -34.14 -4.38 -13.77
C VAL A 558 -35.06 -4.86 -14.90
N ASP A 559 -35.80 -5.94 -14.63
CA ASP A 559 -36.83 -6.40 -15.57
C ASP A 559 -38.00 -5.41 -15.70
N MET A 560 -38.73 -5.50 -16.81
CA MET A 560 -39.82 -4.58 -17.15
C MET A 560 -40.90 -4.47 -16.06
N HIS A 561 -41.30 -5.59 -15.45
CA HIS A 561 -42.33 -5.60 -14.42
C HIS A 561 -41.83 -4.89 -13.15
N VAL A 562 -40.62 -5.21 -12.70
CA VAL A 562 -40.00 -4.51 -11.56
C VAL A 562 -39.78 -3.04 -11.89
N GLY A 563 -39.37 -2.71 -13.11
CA GLY A 563 -39.21 -1.34 -13.59
C GLY A 563 -40.51 -0.55 -13.55
N LYS A 564 -41.62 -1.14 -14.02
CA LYS A 564 -42.97 -0.54 -13.96
C LYS A 564 -43.42 -0.32 -12.52
N HIS A 565 -43.24 -1.33 -11.65
CA HIS A 565 -43.55 -1.22 -10.22
C HIS A 565 -42.76 -0.09 -9.55
N ILE A 566 -41.45 0.00 -9.80
CA ILE A 566 -40.62 1.08 -9.27
C ILE A 566 -41.08 2.43 -9.83
N PHE A 567 -41.41 2.52 -11.11
CA PHE A 567 -41.87 3.77 -11.71
C PHE A 567 -43.19 4.24 -11.10
N GLU A 568 -44.16 3.34 -10.92
CA GLU A 568 -45.49 3.66 -10.37
C GLU A 568 -45.46 3.88 -8.85
N GLU A 569 -44.89 2.96 -8.08
CA GLU A 569 -44.89 3.02 -6.62
C GLU A 569 -43.81 3.95 -6.05
N CYS A 570 -42.63 4.00 -6.67
CA CYS A 570 -41.54 4.85 -6.19
C CYS A 570 -41.58 6.24 -6.84
N ILE A 571 -41.44 6.32 -8.17
CA ILE A 571 -41.26 7.61 -8.86
C ILE A 571 -42.56 8.42 -8.91
N LYS A 572 -43.71 7.82 -9.25
CA LYS A 572 -45.00 8.53 -9.29
C LYS A 572 -45.64 8.74 -7.90
N LYS A 573 -45.64 7.71 -7.04
CA LYS A 573 -46.33 7.75 -5.74
C LYS A 573 -45.42 8.24 -4.60
N ALA A 574 -44.33 7.53 -4.28
CA ALA A 574 -43.49 7.87 -3.13
C ALA A 574 -42.76 9.22 -3.28
N LEU A 575 -42.33 9.57 -4.49
CA LEU A 575 -41.65 10.84 -4.80
C LEU A 575 -42.61 11.96 -5.25
N ARG A 576 -43.92 11.80 -5.02
CA ARG A 576 -44.92 12.79 -5.43
C ARG A 576 -44.67 14.15 -4.78
N GLY A 577 -44.61 15.21 -5.59
CA GLY A 577 -44.36 16.58 -5.13
C GLY A 577 -42.88 16.92 -4.90
N LYS A 578 -41.96 15.97 -5.12
CA LYS A 578 -40.51 16.20 -5.14
C LYS A 578 -40.06 16.49 -6.57
N THR A 579 -38.93 17.18 -6.74
CA THR A 579 -38.35 17.34 -8.08
C THR A 579 -37.52 16.11 -8.43
N VAL A 580 -37.72 15.54 -9.60
CA VAL A 580 -36.99 14.34 -10.05
C VAL A 580 -36.37 14.60 -11.42
N VAL A 581 -35.06 14.44 -11.54
CA VAL A 581 -34.34 14.41 -12.82
C VAL A 581 -34.02 12.95 -13.14
N LEU A 582 -34.77 12.40 -14.09
CA LEU A 582 -34.65 11.02 -14.53
C LEU A 582 -33.90 10.96 -15.87
N VAL A 583 -32.65 10.50 -15.81
CA VAL A 583 -31.93 10.05 -17.00
C VAL A 583 -32.37 8.62 -17.27
N THR A 584 -32.85 8.33 -18.48
CA THR A 584 -33.24 6.96 -18.85
C THR A 584 -33.05 6.72 -20.34
N HIS A 585 -32.58 5.51 -20.66
CA HIS A 585 -32.57 5.02 -22.04
C HIS A 585 -33.90 4.38 -22.46
N GLN A 586 -34.79 4.10 -21.50
CA GLN A 586 -36.09 3.50 -21.76
C GLN A 586 -37.13 4.59 -22.06
N LEU A 587 -37.36 4.83 -23.35
CA LEU A 587 -38.20 5.92 -23.85
C LEU A 587 -39.67 5.87 -23.39
N GLN A 588 -40.17 4.68 -23.06
CA GLN A 588 -41.56 4.44 -22.61
C GLN A 588 -41.93 5.22 -21.33
N TYR A 589 -40.97 5.51 -20.45
CA TYR A 589 -41.24 6.23 -19.21
C TYR A 589 -41.27 7.75 -19.40
N LEU A 590 -40.72 8.25 -20.52
CA LEU A 590 -40.64 9.67 -20.81
C LEU A 590 -42.02 10.29 -21.07
N GLU A 591 -43.01 9.50 -21.51
CA GLU A 591 -44.39 9.97 -21.72
C GLU A 591 -45.01 10.53 -20.45
N PHE A 592 -44.61 10.04 -19.27
CA PHE A 592 -45.15 10.46 -17.98
C PHE A 592 -44.34 11.56 -17.30
N CYS A 593 -43.27 12.05 -17.95
CA CYS A 593 -42.50 13.17 -17.44
C CYS A 593 -43.20 14.49 -17.79
N ASP A 594 -43.21 15.43 -16.84
CA ASP A 594 -43.79 16.76 -17.05
C ASP A 594 -43.01 17.57 -18.10
N GLN A 595 -41.69 17.37 -18.15
CA GLN A 595 -40.81 17.97 -19.16
C GLN A 595 -39.79 16.96 -19.65
N ILE A 596 -39.41 17.08 -20.93
CA ILE A 596 -38.41 16.21 -21.56
C ILE A 596 -37.34 17.07 -22.24
N ILE A 597 -36.08 16.66 -22.10
CA ILE A 597 -34.95 17.21 -22.85
C ILE A 597 -34.24 16.13 -23.67
N LEU A 598 -33.90 16.48 -24.91
CA LEU A 598 -33.06 15.66 -25.79
C LEU A 598 -31.64 16.26 -25.85
N LEU A 599 -30.67 15.51 -25.36
CA LEU A 599 -29.26 15.89 -25.33
C LEU A 599 -28.48 15.15 -26.44
N GLU A 600 -27.80 15.91 -27.29
CA GLU A 600 -26.99 15.41 -28.41
C GLU A 600 -25.69 16.23 -28.49
N ASP A 601 -24.54 15.54 -28.55
CA ASP A 601 -23.20 16.15 -28.60
C ASP A 601 -22.98 17.27 -27.56
N GLY A 602 -23.44 17.06 -26.33
CA GLY A 602 -23.28 18.02 -25.24
C GLY A 602 -24.16 19.27 -25.34
N LYS A 603 -25.20 19.27 -26.18
CA LYS A 603 -26.16 20.38 -26.36
C LYS A 603 -27.61 19.92 -26.22
N ILE A 604 -28.46 20.80 -25.69
CA ILE A 604 -29.92 20.57 -25.69
C ILE A 604 -30.45 20.88 -27.08
N ARG A 605 -30.95 19.86 -27.79
CA ARG A 605 -31.54 20.00 -29.14
C ARG A 605 -33.01 20.35 -29.09
N GLU A 606 -33.77 19.62 -28.26
CA GLU A 606 -35.21 19.77 -28.14
C GLU A 606 -35.61 19.77 -26.66
N LYS A 607 -36.61 20.59 -26.33
CA LYS A 607 -37.24 20.70 -25.00
C LYS A 607 -38.74 20.88 -25.18
N GLY A 608 -39.54 20.19 -24.37
CA GLY A 608 -41.01 20.33 -24.36
C GLY A 608 -41.71 19.19 -23.63
N ILE A 609 -43.03 19.16 -23.74
CA ILE A 609 -43.89 18.06 -23.26
C ILE A 609 -43.94 16.97 -24.34
N HIS A 610 -44.17 15.71 -23.94
CA HIS A 610 -44.25 14.57 -24.85
C HIS A 610 -45.14 14.82 -26.09
N SER A 611 -46.36 15.33 -25.88
CA SER A 611 -47.33 15.63 -26.94
C SER A 611 -46.82 16.69 -27.93
N GLU A 612 -46.16 17.74 -27.43
CA GLU A 612 -45.59 18.82 -28.25
C GLU A 612 -44.41 18.32 -29.10
N LEU A 613 -43.52 17.52 -28.51
CA LEU A 613 -42.34 17.00 -29.19
C LEU A 613 -42.71 16.01 -30.29
N ILE A 614 -43.76 15.19 -30.08
CA ILE A 614 -44.30 14.32 -31.13
C ILE A 614 -44.90 15.13 -32.28
N GLN A 615 -45.67 16.18 -31.99
CA GLN A 615 -46.26 17.04 -33.02
C GLN A 615 -45.21 17.79 -33.85
N LYS A 616 -44.10 18.21 -33.23
CA LYS A 616 -42.97 18.85 -33.91
C LYS A 616 -42.26 17.96 -34.94
N LYS A 617 -42.51 16.64 -34.92
CA LYS A 617 -41.86 15.65 -35.81
C LYS A 617 -40.32 15.77 -35.87
N GLY A 618 -39.72 16.22 -34.77
CA GLY A 618 -38.28 16.37 -34.62
C GLY A 618 -37.54 15.04 -34.44
N ARG A 619 -36.29 15.12 -34.00
CA ARG A 619 -35.43 13.97 -33.70
C ARG A 619 -36.04 13.11 -32.58
N TYR A 620 -36.66 13.74 -31.57
CA TYR A 620 -37.38 13.00 -30.52
C TYR A 620 -38.54 12.17 -31.09
N ALA A 621 -39.37 12.77 -31.95
CA ALA A 621 -40.49 12.07 -32.58
C ALA A 621 -40.00 10.91 -33.46
N GLN A 622 -38.87 11.07 -34.16
CA GLN A 622 -38.24 9.98 -34.92
C GLN A 622 -37.80 8.81 -34.03
N LEU A 623 -37.21 9.10 -32.85
CA LEU A 623 -36.82 8.07 -31.88
C LEU A 623 -38.03 7.29 -31.35
N ILE A 624 -39.13 7.98 -31.03
CA ILE A 624 -40.38 7.37 -30.56
C ILE A 624 -41.11 6.62 -31.69
N GLN A 625 -41.12 7.13 -32.92
CA GLN A 625 -41.72 6.44 -34.06
C GLN A 625 -40.97 5.16 -34.43
N LYS A 626 -39.63 5.15 -34.34
CA LYS A 626 -38.82 3.93 -34.53
C LYS A 626 -39.12 2.86 -33.49
N MET A 627 -39.50 3.26 -32.27
CA MET A 627 -39.99 2.33 -31.23
C MET A 627 -41.32 1.70 -31.62
N HIS A 628 -42.31 2.52 -32.01
CA HIS A 628 -43.65 2.04 -32.33
C HIS A 628 -43.73 1.29 -33.67
N GLY A 629 -42.93 1.69 -34.67
CA GLY A 629 -42.95 1.12 -36.02
C GLY A 629 -42.51 -0.34 -36.15
N LYS A 630 -41.90 -0.92 -35.09
CA LYS A 630 -41.57 -2.36 -35.04
C LYS A 630 -42.65 -3.22 -34.38
N ALA A 631 -43.64 -2.63 -33.70
CA ALA A 631 -44.71 -3.37 -33.03
C ALA A 631 -45.96 -3.59 -33.91
N THR A 632 -46.15 -2.77 -34.96
CA THR A 632 -47.39 -2.72 -35.76
C THR A 632 -47.43 -3.61 -37.01
N GLN A 633 -46.62 -4.67 -37.08
CA GLN A 633 -46.65 -5.64 -38.19
C GLN A 633 -47.29 -7.00 -37.85
N GLY A 634 -48.00 -7.11 -36.74
CA GLY A 634 -48.82 -8.28 -36.44
C GLY A 634 -50.10 -7.90 -35.71
N VAL A 635 -51.23 -8.34 -36.26
CA VAL A 635 -52.60 -8.30 -35.71
C VAL A 635 -53.48 -7.14 -36.19
N LEU A 636 -54.26 -7.45 -37.24
CA LEU A 636 -55.55 -6.84 -37.57
C LEU A 636 -56.67 -7.70 -36.95
N GLN A 637 -57.66 -6.99 -36.39
CA GLN A 637 -59.04 -7.41 -36.05
C GLN A 637 -59.29 -8.31 -34.83
N GLY A 638 -60.05 -7.75 -33.87
CA GLY A 638 -60.77 -8.50 -32.84
C GLY A 638 -61.37 -7.57 -31.79
N GLY A 639 -62.66 -7.25 -31.92
CA GLY A 639 -63.39 -6.30 -31.09
C GLY A 639 -63.56 -6.70 -29.62
N ALA A 640 -63.87 -5.66 -28.83
CA ALA A 640 -64.06 -5.66 -27.39
C ALA A 640 -65.09 -6.68 -26.86
N LYS A 641 -64.76 -7.31 -25.72
CA LYS A 641 -65.70 -7.65 -24.64
C LYS A 641 -65.00 -7.50 -23.29
N ALA A 642 -65.59 -6.67 -22.43
CA ALA A 642 -65.31 -6.64 -21.01
C ALA A 642 -65.79 -7.95 -20.36
N ALA A 643 -64.96 -8.53 -19.50
CA ALA A 643 -65.32 -9.66 -18.65
C ALA A 643 -64.61 -9.51 -17.30
N GLU A 644 -65.36 -9.85 -16.26
CA GLU A 644 -65.19 -9.53 -14.85
C GLU A 644 -63.97 -10.19 -14.18
N GLU A 645 -63.47 -9.53 -13.14
CA GLU A 645 -62.49 -10.04 -12.19
C GLU A 645 -63.01 -11.30 -11.46
N PRO A 646 -62.19 -12.38 -11.31
CA PRO A 646 -62.47 -13.39 -10.31
C PRO A 646 -61.91 -12.94 -8.96
N GLN A 647 -62.81 -12.79 -7.99
CA GLN A 647 -62.48 -12.76 -6.57
C GLN A 647 -61.72 -14.03 -6.18
N VAL A 648 -60.47 -13.88 -5.73
CA VAL A 648 -59.73 -14.96 -5.06
C VAL A 648 -59.98 -14.85 -3.57
N GLY A 649 -60.55 -15.93 -3.03
CA GLY A 649 -60.95 -16.06 -1.63
C GLY A 649 -59.81 -15.89 -0.64
N SER A 650 -60.16 -15.27 0.47
CA SER A 650 -59.38 -15.20 1.69
C SER A 650 -59.15 -16.61 2.25
N GLN A 651 -57.89 -17.01 2.42
CA GLN A 651 -57.51 -18.14 3.27
C GLN A 651 -56.40 -17.71 4.23
N ALA A 652 -56.84 -17.58 5.49
CA ALA A 652 -56.17 -17.81 6.76
C ALA A 652 -54.76 -17.23 7.01
N LEU A 653 -54.73 -16.26 7.92
CA LEU A 653 -53.57 -15.96 8.78
C LEU A 653 -53.10 -17.25 9.48
N ILE A 654 -51.80 -17.54 9.37
CA ILE A 654 -51.08 -18.39 10.32
C ILE A 654 -50.33 -17.42 11.25
N PRO A 655 -50.40 -17.58 12.58
CA PRO A 655 -49.71 -16.68 13.52
C PRO A 655 -48.19 -16.81 13.34
N CYS A 656 -47.49 -15.68 13.29
CA CYS A 656 -46.05 -15.63 13.47
C CYS A 656 -45.69 -16.26 14.81
N GLN A 657 -45.00 -17.39 14.76
CA GLN A 657 -44.30 -17.93 15.92
C GLN A 657 -42.82 -17.56 15.72
N GLU A 658 -42.36 -16.60 16.52
CA GLU A 658 -40.93 -16.28 16.65
C GLU A 658 -40.21 -17.51 17.21
N GLU A 659 -39.58 -18.30 16.35
CA GLU A 659 -38.53 -19.22 16.79
C GLU A 659 -37.25 -18.40 17.00
N LEU A 660 -36.90 -18.22 18.28
CA LEU A 660 -35.56 -17.84 18.72
C LEU A 660 -34.56 -18.87 18.18
N LEU A 661 -33.94 -18.55 17.04
CA LEU A 661 -32.81 -19.29 16.50
C LEU A 661 -31.55 -18.94 17.29
N ASN A 662 -30.92 -19.96 17.85
CA ASN A 662 -29.61 -19.94 18.51
C ASN A 662 -28.61 -19.01 17.80
N GLU A 663 -28.09 -18.02 18.53
CA GLU A 663 -27.09 -17.05 18.05
C GLU A 663 -25.78 -17.73 17.58
N ASP A 664 -25.50 -18.96 18.00
CA ASP A 664 -24.26 -19.68 17.66
C ASP A 664 -24.22 -20.23 16.22
N ALA A 665 -25.35 -20.41 15.55
CA ALA A 665 -25.39 -20.83 14.14
C ALA A 665 -25.10 -19.67 13.16
N GLY A 666 -25.12 -18.42 13.64
CA GLY A 666 -24.91 -17.23 12.81
C GLY A 666 -23.47 -17.01 12.34
N LEU A 667 -22.48 -17.64 12.99
CA LEU A 667 -21.06 -17.40 12.70
C LEU A 667 -20.54 -18.20 11.49
N GLU A 668 -21.07 -19.40 11.21
CA GLU A 668 -20.57 -20.30 10.15
C GLU A 668 -20.93 -19.86 8.71
N ASN A 669 -21.93 -19.00 8.55
CA ASN A 669 -22.44 -18.57 7.25
C ASN A 669 -22.04 -17.13 6.85
N GLN A 670 -21.10 -16.50 7.57
CA GLN A 670 -20.55 -15.21 7.17
C GLN A 670 -19.83 -15.31 5.83
N LEU A 671 -20.16 -14.37 4.92
CA LEU A 671 -19.71 -14.42 3.54
C LEU A 671 -18.21 -14.18 3.42
N THR A 672 -17.71 -13.24 4.22
CA THR A 672 -16.31 -12.88 4.32
C THR A 672 -15.73 -13.60 5.52
N LYS A 673 -14.86 -14.59 5.31
CA LYS A 673 -14.13 -15.18 6.44
C LYS A 673 -13.28 -14.08 7.09
N LYS A 674 -13.46 -13.83 8.39
CA LYS A 674 -12.52 -13.00 9.15
C LYS A 674 -11.15 -13.66 9.06
N GLU A 675 -10.12 -12.85 8.88
CA GLU A 675 -8.76 -13.37 8.74
C GLU A 675 -8.36 -13.96 10.11
N GLU A 676 -8.31 -15.29 10.19
CA GLU A 676 -7.90 -15.97 11.42
C GLU A 676 -6.40 -15.82 11.61
N MET A 677 -6.01 -15.22 12.73
CA MET A 677 -4.61 -15.13 13.13
C MET A 677 -4.14 -16.52 13.57
N GLU A 678 -3.18 -17.13 12.87
CA GLU A 678 -2.57 -18.37 13.36
C GLU A 678 -1.92 -18.09 14.73
N GLU A 679 -2.28 -18.87 15.75
CA GLU A 679 -1.69 -18.78 17.08
C GLU A 679 -0.37 -19.55 17.15
N GLY A 680 0.65 -18.92 17.75
CA GLY A 680 1.94 -19.56 18.02
C GLY A 680 3.12 -19.02 17.20
N SER A 681 4.31 -19.59 17.48
CA SER A 681 5.58 -19.22 16.85
C SER A 681 5.70 -19.76 15.42
N LEU A 682 6.49 -19.07 14.59
CA LEU A 682 6.80 -19.50 13.23
C LEU A 682 7.34 -20.93 13.18
N LYS A 683 6.72 -21.75 12.33
CA LYS A 683 7.10 -23.15 12.12
C LYS A 683 8.38 -23.20 11.28
N TRP A 684 9.33 -24.09 11.62
CA TRP A 684 10.56 -24.31 10.84
C TRP A 684 10.31 -24.59 9.34
N ARG A 685 9.13 -25.13 9.01
CA ARG A 685 8.69 -25.37 7.62
C ARG A 685 8.73 -24.11 6.74
N VAL A 686 8.51 -22.93 7.32
CA VAL A 686 8.54 -21.65 6.59
C VAL A 686 9.96 -21.34 6.12
N TYR A 687 10.95 -21.44 7.02
CA TYR A 687 12.37 -21.28 6.68
C TYR A 687 12.84 -22.31 5.65
N HIS A 688 12.39 -23.57 5.78
CA HIS A 688 12.70 -24.63 4.83
C HIS A 688 12.24 -24.29 3.40
N HIS A 689 10.98 -23.85 3.22
CA HIS A 689 10.47 -23.47 1.91
C HIS A 689 11.19 -22.25 1.35
N TYR A 690 11.54 -21.27 2.21
CA TYR A 690 12.31 -20.11 1.78
C TYR A 690 13.71 -20.49 1.27
N ILE A 691 14.43 -21.35 2.00
CA ILE A 691 15.76 -21.84 1.59
C ILE A 691 15.68 -22.65 0.28
N GLN A 692 14.63 -23.47 0.12
CA GLN A 692 14.40 -24.18 -1.15
C GLN A 692 14.17 -23.22 -2.31
N ALA A 693 13.34 -22.19 -2.13
CA ALA A 693 13.10 -21.15 -3.13
C ALA A 693 14.38 -20.36 -3.48
N ALA A 694 15.28 -20.18 -2.51
CA ALA A 694 16.56 -19.49 -2.69
C ALA A 694 17.57 -20.27 -3.56
N GLY A 695 17.35 -21.57 -3.79
CA GLY A 695 18.23 -22.45 -4.55
C GLY A 695 18.74 -23.68 -3.80
N GLY A 696 18.23 -23.93 -2.59
CA GLY A 696 18.55 -25.09 -1.78
C GLY A 696 19.65 -24.86 -0.75
N TYR A 697 19.82 -25.83 0.15
CA TYR A 697 20.70 -25.73 1.31
C TYR A 697 22.18 -25.51 0.97
N LEU A 698 22.68 -26.10 -0.12
CA LEU A 698 24.09 -25.98 -0.52
C LEU A 698 24.48 -24.53 -0.86
N ILE A 699 23.65 -23.85 -1.64
CA ILE A 699 23.90 -22.46 -2.05
C ILE A 699 23.80 -21.53 -0.85
N SER A 700 22.78 -21.72 0.01
CA SER A 700 22.63 -20.94 1.24
C SER A 700 23.80 -21.16 2.21
N ALA A 701 24.28 -22.40 2.36
CA ALA A 701 25.43 -22.71 3.21
C ALA A 701 26.72 -22.04 2.71
N LEU A 702 26.95 -21.98 1.40
CA LEU A 702 28.10 -21.28 0.82
C LEU A 702 28.07 -19.77 1.13
N VAL A 703 26.91 -19.12 1.05
CA VAL A 703 26.78 -17.69 1.40
C VAL A 703 27.04 -17.46 2.89
N ILE A 704 26.50 -18.32 3.75
CA ILE A 704 26.74 -18.26 5.20
C ILE A 704 28.24 -18.43 5.50
N LEU A 705 28.93 -19.35 4.80
CA LEU A 705 30.37 -19.55 4.96
C LEU A 705 31.16 -18.28 4.60
N ILE A 706 30.83 -17.61 3.49
CA ILE A 706 31.50 -16.36 3.09
C ILE A 706 31.30 -15.28 4.16
N MET A 707 30.08 -15.15 4.70
CA MET A 707 29.80 -14.20 5.79
C MET A 707 30.57 -14.54 7.07
N LEU A 708 30.68 -15.82 7.42
CA LEU A 708 31.45 -16.29 8.57
C LEU A 708 32.93 -15.94 8.42
N VAL A 709 33.49 -16.08 7.22
CA VAL A 709 34.88 -15.68 6.94
C VAL A 709 35.09 -14.18 7.17
N ILE A 710 34.16 -13.31 6.76
CA ILE A 710 34.27 -11.86 7.03
C ILE A 710 34.40 -11.60 8.53
N VAL A 711 33.50 -12.17 9.32
CA VAL A 711 33.49 -11.99 10.78
C VAL A 711 34.76 -12.54 11.42
N PHE A 712 35.22 -13.72 10.95
CA PHE A 712 36.48 -14.29 11.38
C PHE A 712 37.66 -13.36 11.10
N LEU A 713 37.77 -12.78 9.89
CA LEU A 713 38.85 -11.86 9.54
C LEU A 713 38.83 -10.58 10.38
N THR A 714 37.65 -10.06 10.71
CA THR A 714 37.49 -8.91 11.63
C THR A 714 38.02 -9.23 13.03
N MET A 715 37.69 -10.40 13.57
CA MET A 715 38.14 -10.82 14.90
C MET A 715 39.61 -11.18 14.92
N PHE A 716 40.09 -11.83 13.86
CA PHE A 716 41.49 -12.13 13.66
C PHE A 716 42.33 -10.85 13.61
N ASN A 717 41.84 -9.78 12.96
CA ASN A 717 42.53 -8.48 12.96
C ASN A 717 42.72 -7.92 14.38
N PHE A 718 41.67 -7.98 15.20
CA PHE A 718 41.69 -7.47 16.57
C PHE A 718 42.64 -8.30 17.47
N TRP A 719 42.58 -9.63 17.36
CA TRP A 719 43.48 -10.53 18.07
C TRP A 719 44.94 -10.38 17.61
N TRP A 720 45.18 -10.26 16.30
CA TRP A 720 46.52 -10.08 15.73
C TRP A 720 47.19 -8.81 16.23
N LEU A 721 46.45 -7.70 16.39
CA LEU A 721 46.97 -6.48 16.99
C LEU A 721 47.42 -6.71 18.44
N SER A 722 46.64 -7.45 19.24
CA SER A 722 47.03 -7.81 20.61
C SER A 722 48.28 -8.69 20.65
N TYR A 723 48.37 -9.67 19.74
CA TYR A 723 49.53 -10.55 19.64
C TYR A 723 50.79 -9.77 19.23
N TRP A 724 50.65 -8.84 18.28
CA TRP A 724 51.75 -7.99 17.84
C TRP A 724 52.26 -7.06 18.95
N LEU A 725 51.35 -6.44 19.71
CA LEU A 725 51.70 -5.59 20.86
C LEU A 725 52.44 -6.35 21.97
N GLU A 726 52.13 -7.63 22.17
CA GLU A 726 52.80 -8.48 23.18
C GLU A 726 54.23 -8.88 22.78
N GLN A 727 54.52 -9.04 21.48
CA GLN A 727 55.85 -9.44 21.02
C GLN A 727 56.90 -8.30 21.11
N GLY A 728 56.46 -7.04 21.24
CA GLY A 728 57.33 -5.88 21.47
C GLY A 728 58.55 -5.83 20.53
N SER A 729 59.74 -5.65 21.10
CA SER A 729 61.05 -5.63 20.42
C SER A 729 61.55 -6.98 19.88
N GLY A 730 60.84 -8.10 20.12
CA GLY A 730 61.19 -9.42 19.57
C GLY A 730 62.31 -10.20 20.28
N THR A 731 62.89 -9.69 21.38
CA THR A 731 63.89 -10.40 22.18
C THR A 731 63.23 -11.34 23.20
N ASN A 732 62.65 -12.45 22.73
CA ASN A 732 62.11 -13.51 23.58
C ASN A 732 63.13 -14.62 23.92
N SER A 733 64.41 -14.28 24.04
CA SER A 733 65.49 -15.23 24.36
C SER A 733 66.27 -14.84 25.62
N SER A 734 65.57 -14.82 26.77
CA SER A 734 66.16 -15.05 28.12
C SER A 734 65.07 -14.93 29.18
N ARG A 735 64.04 -15.78 29.09
CA ARG A 735 62.94 -15.85 30.05
C ARG A 735 63.18 -16.90 31.13
N GLU A 736 64.42 -17.07 31.56
CA GLU A 736 64.79 -17.81 32.76
C GLU A 736 65.77 -16.96 33.58
N THR A 737 65.46 -16.79 34.88
CA THR A 737 66.28 -16.18 35.95
C THR A 737 66.35 -14.65 36.08
N ASN A 738 65.22 -14.00 36.37
CA ASN A 738 65.02 -13.16 37.57
C ASN A 738 63.75 -12.30 37.46
N ARG A 739 62.99 -12.24 38.55
CA ARG A 739 61.75 -11.47 38.68
C ARG A 739 62.05 -9.97 38.77
N THR A 740 62.19 -9.32 37.62
CA THR A 740 61.87 -7.90 37.44
C THR A 740 61.18 -7.79 36.10
N THR A 741 59.93 -7.31 36.10
CA THR A 741 59.11 -7.06 34.91
C THR A 741 59.80 -6.04 34.02
N ALA A 742 60.60 -6.53 33.06
CA ALA A 742 61.21 -5.68 32.04
C ALA A 742 60.11 -5.29 31.04
N ASP A 743 60.04 -3.98 30.78
CA ASP A 743 59.16 -3.33 29.82
C ASP A 743 59.22 -4.07 28.47
N PRO A 744 58.10 -4.49 27.85
CA PRO A 744 58.12 -4.99 26.49
C PRO A 744 58.66 -3.85 25.62
N GLY A 745 59.90 -4.00 25.13
CA GLY A 745 60.61 -2.95 24.39
C GLY A 745 59.79 -2.42 23.20
N ASP A 746 60.18 -1.24 22.70
CA ASP A 746 59.44 -0.57 21.64
C ASP A 746 59.28 -1.48 20.41
N ILE A 747 58.06 -1.51 19.85
CA ILE A 747 57.71 -2.33 18.68
C ILE A 747 58.61 -2.00 17.48
N GLN A 748 59.13 -0.77 17.45
CA GLN A 748 60.03 -0.29 16.41
C GLN A 748 61.38 -1.01 16.36
N ASP A 749 61.80 -1.60 17.47
CA ASP A 749 63.09 -2.29 17.59
C ASP A 749 63.00 -3.76 17.13
N ASN A 750 61.82 -4.22 16.72
CA ASN A 750 61.59 -5.59 16.30
C ASN A 750 62.17 -5.88 14.90
N PRO A 751 63.09 -6.85 14.74
CA PRO A 751 63.68 -7.19 13.44
C PRO A 751 62.66 -7.72 12.43
N GLN A 752 61.49 -8.20 12.88
CA GLN A 752 60.41 -8.72 12.04
C GLN A 752 59.24 -7.73 11.83
N LEU A 753 59.45 -6.43 12.10
CA LEU A 753 58.40 -5.41 12.01
C LEU A 753 57.61 -5.42 10.68
N LEU A 754 58.31 -5.59 9.56
CA LEU A 754 57.71 -5.62 8.22
C LEU A 754 56.72 -6.79 8.05
N PHE A 755 57.01 -7.96 8.65
CA PHE A 755 56.14 -9.13 8.59
C PHE A 755 54.80 -8.86 9.30
N TYR A 756 54.85 -8.31 10.51
CA TYR A 756 53.63 -7.97 11.27
C TYR A 756 52.77 -6.92 10.57
N GLN A 757 53.39 -5.88 10.01
CA GLN A 757 52.70 -4.85 9.23
C GLN A 757 52.04 -5.41 7.97
N LEU A 758 52.73 -6.28 7.23
CA LEU A 758 52.20 -6.92 6.02
C LEU A 758 50.98 -7.80 6.32
N VAL A 759 51.05 -8.65 7.36
CA VAL A 759 49.91 -9.50 7.75
C VAL A 759 48.71 -8.64 8.17
N TYR A 760 48.95 -7.58 8.94
CA TYR A 760 47.90 -6.69 9.42
C TYR A 760 47.21 -5.92 8.28
N GLY A 761 47.97 -5.41 7.31
CA GLY A 761 47.46 -4.73 6.12
C GLY A 761 46.78 -5.66 5.11
N LEU A 762 47.38 -6.82 4.82
CA LEU A 762 46.82 -7.80 3.87
C LEU A 762 45.49 -8.37 4.35
N ASN A 763 45.35 -8.60 5.65
CA ASN A 763 44.08 -9.03 6.24
C ASN A 763 42.95 -7.99 6.00
N ALA A 764 43.25 -6.69 6.11
CA ALA A 764 42.27 -5.63 5.82
C ALA A 764 41.84 -5.63 4.34
N LEU A 765 42.77 -5.83 3.40
CA LEU A 765 42.45 -5.94 1.98
C LEU A 765 41.61 -7.19 1.66
N LEU A 766 41.95 -8.34 2.26
CA LEU A 766 41.19 -9.58 2.11
C LEU A 766 39.76 -9.42 2.65
N MET A 767 39.58 -8.71 3.76
CA MET A 767 38.27 -8.42 4.35
C MET A 767 37.39 -7.59 3.40
N VAL A 768 37.95 -6.55 2.76
CA VAL A 768 37.22 -5.74 1.76
C VAL A 768 36.82 -6.60 0.55
N PHE A 769 37.72 -7.44 0.05
CA PHE A 769 37.43 -8.35 -1.06
C PHE A 769 36.29 -9.33 -0.72
N MET A 770 36.35 -9.97 0.44
CA MET A 770 35.30 -10.89 0.90
C MET A 770 33.96 -10.17 1.14
N GLY A 771 33.99 -8.91 1.62
CA GLY A 771 32.78 -8.08 1.76
C GLY A 771 32.05 -7.85 0.44
N ILE A 772 32.78 -7.54 -0.64
CA ILE A 772 32.20 -7.36 -1.98
C ILE A 772 31.64 -8.69 -2.50
N LEU A 773 32.38 -9.79 -2.33
CA LEU A 773 31.94 -11.13 -2.75
C LEU A 773 30.67 -11.58 -2.01
N SER A 774 30.60 -11.34 -0.70
CA SER A 774 29.39 -11.56 0.10
C SER A 774 28.22 -10.76 -0.43
N SER A 775 28.43 -9.48 -0.74
CA SER A 775 27.34 -8.60 -1.19
C SER A 775 26.70 -9.05 -2.50
N VAL A 776 27.52 -9.50 -3.46
CA VAL A 776 27.05 -10.04 -4.75
C VAL A 776 26.32 -11.37 -4.57
N SER A 777 26.87 -12.28 -3.76
CA SER A 777 26.31 -13.62 -3.58
C SER A 777 25.00 -13.59 -2.80
N PHE A 778 24.93 -12.82 -1.70
CA PHE A 778 23.74 -12.68 -0.87
C PHE A 778 22.55 -12.08 -1.64
N THR A 779 22.77 -10.98 -2.37
CA THR A 779 21.74 -10.32 -3.17
C THR A 779 21.15 -11.25 -4.23
N LYS A 780 21.99 -12.05 -4.91
CA LYS A 780 21.56 -13.02 -5.92
C LYS A 780 20.63 -14.10 -5.36
N VAL A 781 20.96 -14.61 -4.18
CA VAL A 781 20.21 -15.69 -3.51
C VAL A 781 18.87 -15.18 -3.01
N MET A 782 18.84 -14.03 -2.31
CA MET A 782 17.60 -13.45 -1.81
C MET A 782 16.64 -13.03 -2.93
N GLY A 783 17.15 -12.37 -3.97
CA GLY A 783 16.32 -11.98 -5.12
C GLY A 783 15.77 -13.17 -5.92
N LYS A 784 16.44 -14.33 -5.88
CA LYS A 784 15.90 -15.57 -6.49
C LYS A 784 14.74 -16.11 -5.67
N ALA A 785 14.88 -16.21 -4.34
CA ALA A 785 13.83 -16.71 -3.45
C ALA A 785 12.51 -15.94 -3.64
N SER A 786 12.59 -14.61 -3.61
CA SER A 786 11.43 -13.74 -3.80
C SER A 786 10.72 -13.94 -5.14
N THR A 787 11.47 -14.02 -6.25
CA THR A 787 10.87 -14.20 -7.57
C THR A 787 10.14 -15.54 -7.70
N VAL A 788 10.68 -16.59 -7.09
CA VAL A 788 10.07 -17.93 -7.11
C VAL A 788 8.77 -17.93 -6.30
N LEU A 789 8.80 -17.39 -5.08
CA LEU A 789 7.61 -17.30 -4.22
C LEU A 789 6.50 -16.47 -4.87
N HIS A 790 6.81 -15.31 -5.44
CA HIS A 790 5.84 -14.50 -6.18
C HIS A 790 5.19 -15.26 -7.34
N ASN A 791 6.00 -15.90 -8.19
CA ASN A 791 5.50 -16.61 -9.36
C ASN A 791 4.65 -17.82 -8.97
N GLU A 792 5.04 -18.55 -7.92
CA GLU A 792 4.27 -19.69 -7.42
C GLU A 792 2.94 -19.24 -6.80
N LEU A 793 2.95 -18.19 -5.99
CA LEU A 793 1.73 -17.60 -5.42
C LEU A 793 0.78 -17.13 -6.53
N PHE A 794 1.27 -16.35 -7.50
CA PHE A 794 0.44 -15.85 -8.60
C PHE A 794 -0.15 -16.98 -9.45
N ASN A 795 0.65 -18.01 -9.75
CA ASN A 795 0.18 -19.18 -10.50
C ASN A 795 -0.88 -19.98 -9.72
N LYS A 796 -0.77 -20.07 -8.39
CA LYS A 796 -1.77 -20.76 -7.55
C LYS A 796 -3.05 -19.94 -7.44
N VAL A 797 -2.95 -18.64 -7.15
CA VAL A 797 -4.10 -17.73 -7.03
C VAL A 797 -4.89 -17.68 -8.33
N SER A 798 -4.23 -17.50 -9.49
CA SER A 798 -4.93 -17.44 -10.78
C SER A 798 -5.71 -18.73 -11.10
N ARG A 799 -5.28 -19.87 -10.57
CA ARG A 799 -5.94 -21.18 -10.72
C ARG A 799 -7.02 -21.47 -9.69
N CYS A 800 -7.27 -20.58 -8.72
CA CYS A 800 -8.35 -20.80 -7.76
C CYS A 800 -9.74 -20.69 -8.41
N PRO A 801 -10.76 -21.39 -7.90
CA PRO A 801 -12.14 -21.24 -8.37
C PRO A 801 -12.73 -19.88 -7.97
N MET A 802 -13.83 -19.48 -8.61
CA MET A 802 -14.51 -18.19 -8.31
C MET A 802 -14.95 -18.06 -6.84
N SER A 803 -15.32 -19.16 -6.18
CA SER A 803 -15.71 -19.15 -4.76
C SER A 803 -14.61 -18.64 -3.82
N PHE A 804 -13.34 -18.78 -4.19
CA PHE A 804 -12.21 -18.23 -3.43
C PHE A 804 -12.18 -16.70 -3.49
N PHE A 805 -12.42 -16.13 -4.68
CA PHE A 805 -12.42 -14.68 -4.91
C PHE A 805 -13.66 -14.00 -4.32
N ASP A 806 -14.79 -14.69 -4.28
CA ASP A 806 -16.03 -14.17 -3.66
C ASP A 806 -15.98 -14.19 -2.12
N THR A 807 -15.09 -14.99 -1.53
CA THR A 807 -14.94 -15.12 -0.06
C THR A 807 -13.75 -14.34 0.50
N THR A 808 -12.73 -14.11 -0.33
CA THR A 808 -11.49 -13.41 0.06
C THR A 808 -11.51 -11.99 -0.49
N PRO A 809 -11.53 -10.95 0.37
CA PRO A 809 -11.52 -9.56 -0.09
C PRO A 809 -10.33 -9.26 -1.00
N THR A 810 -10.57 -8.53 -2.09
CA THR A 810 -9.54 -8.14 -3.07
C THR A 810 -8.42 -7.34 -2.39
N GLY A 811 -8.77 -6.49 -1.42
CA GLY A 811 -7.78 -5.74 -0.63
C GLY A 811 -6.77 -6.63 0.10
N ARG A 812 -7.17 -7.83 0.56
CA ARG A 812 -6.25 -8.78 1.23
C ARG A 812 -5.28 -9.42 0.25
N LEU A 813 -5.76 -9.87 -0.89
CA LEU A 813 -4.92 -10.43 -1.95
C LEU A 813 -3.96 -9.37 -2.48
N LEU A 814 -4.43 -8.14 -2.67
CA LEU A 814 -3.60 -7.02 -3.08
C LEU A 814 -2.53 -6.71 -2.03
N ASN A 815 -2.86 -6.72 -0.74
CA ASN A 815 -1.87 -6.55 0.33
C ASN A 815 -0.80 -7.66 0.32
N CYS A 816 -1.12 -8.88 -0.12
CA CYS A 816 -0.13 -9.94 -0.28
C CYS A 816 0.80 -9.69 -1.48
N PHE A 817 0.25 -9.26 -2.63
CA PHE A 817 1.04 -8.99 -3.84
C PHE A 817 1.80 -7.67 -3.81
N ALA A 818 1.35 -6.70 -3.02
CA ALA A 818 1.99 -5.42 -2.81
C ALA A 818 2.79 -5.42 -1.50
N GLY A 819 2.11 -5.33 -0.35
CA GLY A 819 2.74 -5.14 0.96
C GLY A 819 3.68 -6.26 1.39
N ASP A 820 3.22 -7.51 1.44
CA ASP A 820 4.04 -8.63 1.89
C ASP A 820 5.23 -8.92 0.95
N LEU A 821 5.04 -8.70 -0.36
CA LEU A 821 6.11 -8.84 -1.34
C LEU A 821 7.17 -7.74 -1.19
N ASP A 822 6.76 -6.51 -0.92
CA ASP A 822 7.68 -5.38 -0.77
C ASP A 822 8.53 -5.52 0.52
N GLU A 823 7.92 -6.03 1.59
CA GLU A 823 8.63 -6.43 2.82
C GLU A 823 9.69 -7.51 2.51
N LEU A 824 9.33 -8.49 1.67
CA LEU A 824 10.23 -9.58 1.28
C LEU A 824 11.37 -9.13 0.35
N ASP A 825 11.12 -8.17 -0.54
CA ASP A 825 12.08 -7.68 -1.53
C ASP A 825 13.06 -6.66 -0.97
N GLN A 826 12.60 -5.76 -0.11
CA GLN A 826 13.38 -4.61 0.33
C GLN A 826 13.85 -4.74 1.78
N PHE A 827 12.96 -5.15 2.68
CA PHE A 827 13.24 -5.12 4.11
C PHE A 827 13.91 -6.42 4.60
N LEU A 828 13.36 -7.57 4.25
CA LEU A 828 13.86 -8.88 4.67
C LEU A 828 15.35 -9.11 4.37
N PRO A 829 15.89 -8.76 3.18
CA PRO A 829 17.31 -8.96 2.90
C PRO A 829 18.22 -8.18 3.85
N ILE A 830 17.85 -6.93 4.17
CA ILE A 830 18.62 -6.06 5.06
C ILE A 830 18.67 -6.66 6.47
N VAL A 831 17.51 -7.04 7.00
CA VAL A 831 17.42 -7.53 8.38
C VAL A 831 18.08 -8.90 8.52
N VAL A 832 17.93 -9.80 7.54
CA VAL A 832 18.59 -11.12 7.55
C VAL A 832 20.11 -10.98 7.49
N GLU A 833 20.64 -10.14 6.60
CA GLU A 833 22.09 -9.91 6.49
C GLU A 833 22.68 -9.35 7.78
N GLN A 834 22.06 -8.30 8.32
CA GLN A 834 22.50 -7.68 9.58
C GLN A 834 22.38 -8.65 10.76
N SER A 835 21.29 -9.42 10.82
CA SER A 835 21.08 -10.42 11.87
C SER A 835 22.15 -11.51 11.82
N LEU A 836 22.47 -12.06 10.64
CA LEU A 836 23.49 -13.10 10.48
C LEU A 836 24.88 -12.58 10.85
N LEU A 837 25.27 -11.41 10.33
CA LEU A 837 26.58 -10.81 10.63
C LEU A 837 26.73 -10.52 12.14
N LEU A 838 25.71 -9.93 12.79
CA LEU A 838 25.74 -9.66 14.23
C LEU A 838 25.75 -10.94 15.07
N PHE A 839 24.98 -11.96 14.66
CA PHE A 839 24.91 -13.24 15.35
C PHE A 839 26.27 -13.93 15.38
N PHE A 840 26.95 -14.03 14.24
CA PHE A 840 28.30 -14.59 14.19
C PHE A 840 29.30 -13.72 14.96
N MET A 841 29.19 -12.39 14.87
CA MET A 841 30.08 -11.47 15.58
C MET A 841 30.01 -11.68 17.10
N VAL A 842 28.81 -11.78 17.67
CA VAL A 842 28.60 -12.07 19.10
C VAL A 842 29.20 -13.43 19.49
N ILE A 843 28.99 -14.48 18.68
CA ILE A 843 29.55 -15.81 18.95
C ILE A 843 31.08 -15.75 19.00
N PHE A 844 31.72 -15.11 18.02
CA PHE A 844 33.17 -14.99 18.01
C PHE A 844 33.70 -14.12 19.15
N ILE A 845 33.00 -13.05 19.56
CA ILE A 845 33.36 -12.30 20.78
C ILE A 845 33.35 -13.24 22.00
N LEU A 846 32.24 -13.95 22.22
CA LEU A 846 32.10 -14.83 23.38
C LEU A 846 33.15 -15.93 23.37
N LEU A 847 33.47 -16.48 22.20
CA LEU A 847 34.54 -17.45 22.02
C LEU A 847 35.91 -16.87 22.40
N MET A 848 36.25 -15.67 21.90
CA MET A 848 37.53 -15.01 22.22
C MET A 848 37.67 -14.67 23.71
N VAL A 849 36.61 -14.16 24.33
CA VAL A 849 36.60 -13.86 25.77
C VAL A 849 36.68 -15.14 26.61
N GLY A 850 35.99 -16.21 26.19
CA GLY A 850 36.04 -17.52 26.85
C GLY A 850 37.41 -18.20 26.77
N LEU A 851 38.10 -18.07 25.62
CA LEU A 851 39.47 -18.57 25.45
C LEU A 851 40.47 -17.82 26.34
N LEU A 852 40.21 -16.55 26.65
CA LEU A 852 41.11 -15.73 27.44
C LEU A 852 41.04 -16.05 28.95
N SER A 853 39.83 -16.29 29.47
CA SER A 853 39.64 -16.66 30.86
C SER A 853 38.41 -17.57 31.02
N PRO A 854 38.60 -18.84 31.43
CA PRO A 854 37.50 -19.77 31.68
C PRO A 854 36.50 -19.28 32.74
N TYR A 855 36.93 -18.44 33.68
CA TYR A 855 36.06 -17.87 34.71
C TYR A 855 35.01 -16.91 34.14
N ILE A 856 35.36 -16.16 33.09
CA ILE A 856 34.43 -15.26 32.40
C ILE A 856 33.36 -16.07 31.65
N LEU A 857 33.73 -17.25 31.15
CA LEU A 857 32.79 -18.17 30.48
C LEU A 857 31.69 -18.64 31.44
N LEU A 858 32.03 -19.01 32.68
CA LEU A 858 31.04 -19.46 33.67
C LEU A 858 29.98 -18.39 33.97
N ILE A 859 30.43 -17.15 34.18
CA ILE A 859 29.53 -16.00 34.45
C ILE A 859 28.75 -15.63 33.19
N GLY A 860 29.38 -15.70 32.02
CA GLY A 860 28.75 -15.50 30.72
C GLY A 860 27.63 -16.50 30.45
N VAL A 861 27.77 -17.78 30.86
CA VAL A 861 26.72 -18.80 30.73
C VAL A 861 25.50 -18.47 31.59
N VAL A 862 25.70 -18.05 32.85
CA VAL A 862 24.59 -17.62 33.73
C VAL A 862 23.85 -16.43 33.12
N LEU A 863 24.58 -15.42 32.64
CA LEU A 863 23.99 -14.26 31.98
C LEU A 863 23.24 -14.65 30.70
N LEU A 864 23.79 -15.56 29.91
CA LEU A 864 23.16 -16.07 28.68
C LEU A 864 21.83 -16.76 28.98
N ILE A 865 21.74 -17.57 30.04
CA ILE A 865 20.49 -18.22 30.46
C ILE A 865 19.44 -17.17 30.77
N VAL A 866 19.79 -16.14 31.54
CA VAL A 866 18.87 -15.05 31.90
C VAL A 866 18.44 -14.27 30.65
N CYS A 867 19.37 -13.95 29.75
CA CYS A 867 19.08 -13.31 28.47
C CYS A 867 18.13 -14.14 27.59
N LEU A 868 18.28 -15.47 27.57
CA LEU A 868 17.39 -16.38 26.84
C LEU A 868 15.97 -16.39 27.41
N ILE A 869 15.81 -16.26 28.74
CA ILE A 869 14.49 -16.15 29.38
C ILE A 869 13.80 -14.85 28.93
N PHE A 870 14.49 -13.70 29.03
CA PHE A 870 13.96 -12.42 28.56
C PHE A 870 13.65 -12.42 27.07
N TYR A 871 14.53 -13.05 26.26
CA TYR A 871 14.31 -13.18 24.82
C TYR A 871 13.06 -14.01 24.51
N ARG A 872 12.81 -15.13 25.19
CA ARG A 872 11.60 -15.93 24.99
C ARG A 872 10.33 -15.15 25.32
N MET A 873 10.35 -14.37 26.42
CA MET A 873 9.22 -13.51 26.78
C MET A 873 8.99 -12.42 25.73
N PHE A 874 10.05 -11.69 25.36
CA PHE A 874 9.99 -10.62 24.37
C PHE A 874 9.53 -11.12 23.00
N LYS A 875 10.06 -12.26 22.56
CA LYS A 875 9.72 -12.91 21.29
C LYS A 875 8.21 -13.14 21.17
N ARG A 876 7.59 -13.77 22.18
CA ARG A 876 6.15 -14.05 22.15
C ARG A 876 5.32 -12.77 21.97
N THR A 877 5.67 -11.72 22.69
CA THR A 877 4.95 -10.43 22.66
C THR A 877 5.19 -9.66 21.36
N SER A 878 6.44 -9.59 20.89
CA SER A 878 6.83 -8.86 19.67
C SER A 878 6.12 -9.41 18.43
N HIS A 879 5.99 -10.74 18.34
CA HIS A 879 5.25 -11.41 17.26
C HIS A 879 3.78 -11.02 17.20
N VAL A 880 3.10 -11.04 18.35
CA VAL A 880 1.67 -10.69 18.42
C VAL A 880 1.45 -9.23 18.03
N PHE A 881 2.27 -8.30 18.55
CA PHE A 881 2.15 -6.88 18.20
C PHE A 881 2.39 -6.62 16.71
N LYS A 882 3.38 -7.29 16.11
CA LYS A 882 3.64 -7.12 14.68
C LYS A 882 2.50 -7.69 13.82
N ARG A 883 1.96 -8.85 14.18
CA ARG A 883 0.78 -9.43 13.50
C ARG A 883 -0.42 -8.47 13.56
N LEU A 884 -0.71 -7.92 14.75
CA LEU A 884 -1.80 -6.95 14.92
C LEU A 884 -1.61 -5.68 14.06
N ASP A 885 -0.37 -5.16 14.00
CA ASP A 885 -0.03 -4.04 13.10
C ASP A 885 -0.33 -4.39 11.63
N HIS A 886 0.10 -5.56 11.14
CA HIS A 886 -0.19 -5.98 9.76
C HIS A 886 -1.69 -6.19 9.49
N TYR A 887 -2.44 -6.86 10.39
CA TYR A 887 -3.86 -7.11 10.19
C TYR A 887 -4.70 -5.82 10.21
N SER A 888 -4.34 -4.87 11.07
CA SER A 888 -5.04 -3.58 11.16
C SER A 888 -4.93 -2.71 9.90
N ARG A 889 -3.95 -2.97 9.01
CA ARG A 889 -3.77 -2.23 7.75
C ARG A 889 -4.85 -2.54 6.72
N SER A 890 -5.34 -3.79 6.66
CA SER A 890 -6.29 -4.19 5.62
C SER A 890 -7.63 -3.44 5.71
N PRO A 891 -8.28 -3.32 6.88
CA PRO A 891 -9.50 -2.52 7.02
C PRO A 891 -9.34 -1.06 6.60
N LEU A 892 -8.18 -0.45 6.93
CA LEU A 892 -7.87 0.92 6.55
C LEU A 892 -7.88 1.11 5.02
N PHE A 893 -7.25 0.20 4.27
CA PHE A 893 -7.23 0.26 2.81
C PHE A 893 -8.60 0.03 2.19
N SER A 894 -9.34 -0.95 2.70
CA SER A 894 -10.72 -1.20 2.25
C SER A 894 -11.61 0.03 2.45
N HIS A 895 -11.45 0.74 3.57
CA HIS A 895 -12.19 1.98 3.86
C HIS A 895 -11.83 3.10 2.89
N ILE A 896 -10.52 3.36 2.67
CA ILE A 896 -10.05 4.38 1.71
C ILE A 896 -10.60 4.08 0.30
N LEU A 897 -10.51 2.84 -0.17
CA LEU A 897 -10.98 2.44 -1.49
C LEU A 897 -12.50 2.61 -1.64
N THR A 898 -13.26 2.27 -0.59
CA THR A 898 -14.72 2.42 -0.59
C THR A 898 -15.12 3.90 -0.66
N CYS A 899 -14.40 4.78 0.04
CA CYS A 899 -14.61 6.23 -0.01
C CYS A 899 -14.29 6.82 -1.39
N LEU A 900 -13.16 6.42 -1.99
CA LEU A 900 -12.75 6.91 -3.31
C LEU A 900 -13.76 6.55 -4.41
N ASN A 901 -14.31 5.33 -4.37
CA ASN A 901 -15.34 4.89 -5.31
C ASN A 901 -16.72 5.55 -5.10
N GLY A 902 -16.98 6.11 -3.91
CA GLY A 902 -18.28 6.59 -3.47
C GLY A 902 -18.36 8.07 -3.14
N LEU A 903 -17.36 8.85 -3.54
CA LEU A 903 -17.17 10.24 -3.08
C LEU A 903 -18.40 11.11 -3.34
N SER A 904 -18.97 11.02 -4.54
CA SER A 904 -20.19 11.71 -4.96
C SER A 904 -21.37 11.40 -4.04
N SER A 905 -21.57 10.12 -3.74
CA SER A 905 -22.65 9.66 -2.85
C SER A 905 -22.44 10.16 -1.41
N ILE A 906 -21.21 10.08 -0.89
CA ILE A 906 -20.90 10.54 0.48
C ILE A 906 -21.23 12.02 0.67
N HIS A 907 -20.92 12.85 -0.34
CA HIS A 907 -21.20 14.28 -0.32
C HIS A 907 -22.69 14.58 -0.35
N VAL A 908 -23.42 13.93 -1.25
CA VAL A 908 -24.87 14.14 -1.42
C VAL A 908 -25.64 13.77 -0.15
N TYR A 909 -25.25 12.69 0.54
CA TYR A 909 -25.92 12.29 1.78
C TYR A 909 -25.46 13.09 3.02
N GLY A 910 -24.42 13.92 2.90
CA GLY A 910 -23.91 14.74 4.00
C GLY A 910 -23.24 13.91 5.11
N LYS A 911 -22.66 12.75 4.76
CA LYS A 911 -22.09 11.78 5.72
C LYS A 911 -20.57 11.85 5.84
N VAL A 912 -19.97 12.94 5.40
CA VAL A 912 -18.51 13.16 5.38
C VAL A 912 -17.87 12.96 6.76
N GLU A 913 -18.46 13.52 7.83
CA GLU A 913 -17.90 13.42 9.18
C GLU A 913 -17.89 11.99 9.74
N ASP A 914 -18.95 11.21 9.48
CA ASP A 914 -19.05 9.82 9.93
C ASP A 914 -17.90 8.97 9.33
N PHE A 915 -17.60 9.15 8.04
CA PHE A 915 -16.51 8.47 7.36
C PHE A 915 -15.12 8.93 7.83
N ILE A 916 -14.96 10.22 8.16
CA ILE A 916 -13.72 10.76 8.75
C ILE A 916 -13.50 10.18 10.16
N ASN A 917 -14.54 10.11 10.99
CA ASN A 917 -14.45 9.58 12.34
C ASN A 917 -14.11 8.08 12.34
N GLU A 918 -14.71 7.31 11.43
CA GLU A 918 -14.37 5.91 11.25
C GLU A 918 -12.91 5.72 10.77
N PHE A 919 -12.44 6.56 9.85
CA PHE A 919 -11.05 6.55 9.43
C PHE A 919 -10.09 6.86 10.61
N LYS A 920 -10.39 7.89 11.42
CA LYS A 920 -9.61 8.24 12.61
C LYS A 920 -9.52 7.06 13.58
N ARG A 921 -10.64 6.37 13.84
CA ARG A 921 -10.68 5.17 14.68
C ARG A 921 -9.76 4.06 14.16
N LEU A 922 -9.81 3.76 12.87
CA LEU A 922 -8.97 2.73 12.25
C LEU A 922 -7.48 3.10 12.28
N VAL A 923 -7.13 4.37 12.05
CA VAL A 923 -5.75 4.85 12.13
C VAL A 923 -5.22 4.84 13.57
N ASP A 924 -6.05 5.16 14.55
CA ASP A 924 -5.68 5.12 15.97
C ASP A 924 -5.39 3.68 16.42
N GLU A 925 -6.24 2.72 16.05
CA GLU A 925 -6.00 1.29 16.31
C GLU A 925 -4.65 0.84 15.72
N GLN A 926 -4.40 1.14 14.44
CA GLN A 926 -3.12 0.80 13.80
C GLN A 926 -1.93 1.47 14.49
N SER A 927 -2.04 2.76 14.79
CA SER A 927 -0.94 3.54 15.36
C SER A 927 -0.59 3.07 16.78
N ASN A 928 -1.59 2.63 17.54
CA ASN A 928 -1.40 2.02 18.86
C ASN A 928 -0.63 0.69 18.76
N TYR A 929 -0.97 -0.20 17.82
CA TYR A 929 -0.23 -1.46 17.64
C TYR A 929 1.23 -1.21 17.24
N MET A 930 1.46 -0.27 16.32
CA MET A 930 2.82 0.13 15.95
C MET A 930 3.61 0.68 17.14
N LEU A 931 2.99 1.54 17.97
CA LEU A 931 3.65 2.09 19.16
C LEU A 931 3.96 1.01 20.21
N MET A 932 3.05 0.05 20.41
CA MET A 932 3.28 -1.10 21.31
C MET A 932 4.47 -1.93 20.85
N PHE A 933 4.57 -2.23 19.54
CA PHE A 933 5.71 -2.94 18.97
C PHE A 933 7.03 -2.17 19.18
N LEU A 934 7.07 -0.88 18.82
CA LEU A 934 8.26 -0.05 18.96
C LEU A 934 8.73 0.08 20.42
N SER A 935 7.78 0.23 21.34
CA SER A 935 8.06 0.34 22.78
C SER A 935 8.58 -0.96 23.37
N ALA A 936 8.02 -2.11 22.96
CA ALA A 936 8.50 -3.43 23.38
C ALA A 936 9.96 -3.65 22.96
N THR A 937 10.33 -3.26 21.74
CA THR A 937 11.71 -3.38 21.24
C THR A 937 12.69 -2.53 22.06
N ARG A 938 12.28 -1.34 22.52
CA ARG A 938 13.12 -0.49 23.40
C ARG A 938 13.23 -1.02 24.81
N TRP A 939 12.13 -1.55 25.37
CA TRP A 939 12.16 -2.21 26.66
C TRP A 939 13.18 -3.36 26.69
N MET A 940 13.20 -4.20 25.66
CA MET A 940 14.18 -5.29 25.54
C MET A 940 15.61 -4.77 25.37
N SER A 941 15.79 -3.75 24.53
CA SER A 941 17.09 -3.11 24.30
C SER A 941 17.76 -2.67 25.60
N LEU A 942 17.02 -1.95 26.45
CA LEU A 942 17.53 -1.44 27.71
C LEU A 942 17.90 -2.57 28.68
N ARG A 943 17.06 -3.61 28.80
CA ARG A 943 17.34 -4.74 29.69
C ARG A 943 18.59 -5.52 29.28
N LEU A 944 18.76 -5.76 27.98
CA LEU A 944 19.95 -6.42 27.45
C LEU A 944 21.21 -5.59 27.67
N GLU A 945 21.17 -4.28 27.42
CA GLU A 945 22.32 -3.39 27.64
C GLU A 945 22.75 -3.35 29.11
N LEU A 946 21.79 -3.27 30.05
CA LEU A 946 22.07 -3.31 31.48
C LEU A 946 22.72 -4.65 31.89
N MET A 947 22.27 -5.76 31.31
CA MET A 947 22.85 -7.09 31.56
C MET A 947 24.27 -7.21 31.03
N THR A 948 24.54 -6.71 29.82
CA THR A 948 25.89 -6.69 29.28
C THR A 948 26.81 -5.73 30.02
N ASN A 949 26.29 -4.61 30.53
CA ASN A 949 27.09 -3.69 31.35
C ASN A 949 27.49 -4.34 32.69
N LEU A 950 26.64 -5.19 33.26
CA LEU A 950 27.00 -6.01 34.42
C LEU A 950 28.14 -6.98 34.10
N LEU A 951 28.13 -7.59 32.89
CA LEU A 951 29.26 -8.41 32.44
C LEU A 951 30.55 -7.59 32.32
N THR A 952 30.47 -6.38 31.78
CA THR A 952 31.61 -5.45 31.70
C THR A 952 32.18 -5.12 33.08
N LEU A 953 31.32 -4.90 34.09
CA LEU A 953 31.75 -4.67 35.47
C LEU A 953 32.52 -5.88 36.02
N VAL A 954 31.99 -7.09 35.84
CA VAL A 954 32.65 -8.33 36.28
C VAL A 954 34.01 -8.50 35.61
N VAL A 955 34.09 -8.33 34.29
CA VAL A 955 35.35 -8.49 33.55
C VAL A 955 36.36 -7.42 33.96
N ALA A 956 35.93 -6.18 34.18
CA ALA A 956 36.81 -5.12 34.65
C ALA A 956 37.36 -5.43 36.06
N LEU A 957 36.52 -5.92 36.98
CA LEU A 957 36.95 -6.34 38.32
C LEU A 957 37.93 -7.52 38.26
N LEU A 958 37.67 -8.55 37.44
CA LEU A 958 38.56 -9.69 37.26
C LEU A 958 39.95 -9.28 36.73
N THR A 959 39.99 -8.27 35.85
CA THR A 959 41.24 -7.71 35.34
C THR A 959 42.02 -6.98 36.45
N ILE A 960 41.35 -6.21 37.30
CA ILE A 960 41.98 -5.49 38.43
C ILE A 960 42.48 -6.43 39.52
N PHE A 961 41.71 -7.47 39.87
CA PHE A 961 42.13 -8.45 40.88
C PHE A 961 43.23 -9.40 40.38
N ASN A 962 43.64 -9.29 39.10
CA ASN A 962 44.71 -10.07 38.49
C ASN A 962 44.57 -11.60 38.70
N ILE A 963 43.33 -12.11 38.68
CA ILE A 963 43.02 -13.52 38.97
C ILE A 963 43.56 -14.46 37.88
N SER A 964 43.77 -13.95 36.66
CA SER A 964 44.36 -14.70 35.55
C SER A 964 45.81 -14.28 35.27
N SER A 965 46.71 -15.28 35.12
CA SER A 965 48.13 -15.11 34.80
C SER A 965 48.40 -14.69 33.34
N VAL A 966 47.41 -14.09 32.70
CA VAL A 966 47.43 -13.71 31.28
C VAL A 966 48.24 -12.42 31.09
N PRO A 967 49.01 -12.29 29.99
CA PRO A 967 49.74 -11.06 29.68
C PRO A 967 48.84 -9.83 29.55
N TYR A 968 49.43 -8.66 29.81
CA TYR A 968 48.71 -7.39 29.90
C TYR A 968 47.99 -7.00 28.60
N ALA A 969 48.63 -7.18 27.44
CA ALA A 969 48.02 -6.84 26.14
C ALA A 969 46.67 -7.55 25.93
N TYR A 970 46.58 -8.83 26.31
CA TYR A 970 45.33 -9.57 26.17
C TYR A 970 44.27 -9.18 27.22
N LYS A 971 44.67 -8.73 28.41
CA LYS A 971 43.72 -8.15 29.40
C LYS A 971 43.10 -6.85 28.89
N ALA A 972 43.90 -5.99 28.26
CA ALA A 972 43.43 -4.78 27.60
C ALA A 972 42.49 -5.09 26.42
N MET A 973 42.83 -6.12 25.63
CA MET A 973 41.97 -6.65 24.56
C MET A 973 40.60 -7.12 25.12
N ALA A 974 40.58 -7.82 26.26
CA ALA A 974 39.36 -8.33 26.89
C ALA A 974 38.35 -7.24 27.21
N ILE A 975 38.82 -6.17 27.86
CA ILE A 975 37.96 -5.04 28.27
C ILE A 975 37.37 -4.36 27.04
N SER A 976 38.18 -4.14 26.00
CA SER A 976 37.73 -3.52 24.75
C SER A 976 36.71 -4.37 23.98
N ILE A 977 36.89 -5.69 23.94
CA ILE A 977 35.95 -6.62 23.29
C ILE A 977 34.62 -6.69 24.05
N VAL A 978 34.66 -6.73 25.38
CA VAL A 978 33.44 -6.81 26.21
C VAL A 978 32.63 -5.51 26.14
N LEU A 979 33.28 -4.35 26.02
CA LEU A 979 32.58 -3.09 25.76
C LEU A 979 31.84 -3.10 24.40
N GLN A 980 32.43 -3.73 23.38
CA GLN A 980 31.76 -3.93 22.09
C GLN A 980 30.64 -4.97 22.17
N LEU A 981 30.76 -5.99 23.03
CA LEU A 981 29.74 -7.01 23.23
C LEU A 981 28.40 -6.39 23.65
N ALA A 982 28.42 -5.38 24.53
CA ALA A 982 27.18 -4.75 25.00
C ALA A 982 26.31 -4.19 23.88
N THR A 983 26.93 -3.48 22.94
CA THR A 983 26.22 -2.87 21.80
C THR A 983 25.85 -3.90 20.73
N ASN A 984 26.75 -4.82 20.39
CA ASN A 984 26.51 -5.83 19.37
C ASN A 984 25.48 -6.89 19.81
N PHE A 985 25.45 -7.27 21.10
CA PHE A 985 24.52 -8.26 21.63
C PHE A 985 23.08 -7.74 21.65
N GLN A 986 22.87 -6.52 22.14
CA GLN A 986 21.57 -5.85 22.07
C GLN A 986 21.07 -5.78 20.62
N ALA A 987 21.93 -5.32 19.71
CA ALA A 987 21.60 -5.20 18.30
C ALA A 987 21.28 -6.56 17.66
N CYS A 988 22.03 -7.61 18.00
CA CYS A 988 21.79 -8.97 17.53
C CYS A 988 20.40 -9.45 17.90
N VAL A 989 20.02 -9.38 19.19
CA VAL A 989 18.72 -9.88 19.65
C VAL A 989 17.57 -9.10 18.99
N ARG A 990 17.72 -7.78 18.83
CA ARG A 990 16.75 -6.93 18.11
C ARG A 990 16.60 -7.38 16.65
N MET A 991 17.71 -7.49 15.92
CA MET A 991 17.70 -7.87 14.50
C MET A 991 17.20 -9.30 14.28
N CYS A 992 17.50 -10.24 15.17
CA CYS A 992 16.92 -11.58 15.12
C CYS A 992 15.40 -11.56 15.31
N SER A 993 14.89 -10.74 16.24
CA SER A 993 13.46 -10.57 16.45
C SER A 993 12.77 -9.91 15.26
N GLU A 994 13.38 -8.87 14.68
CA GLU A 994 12.88 -8.20 13.47
C GLU A 994 12.90 -9.16 12.28
N THR A 995 13.95 -9.98 12.13
CA THR A 995 14.03 -11.01 11.07
C THR A 995 12.86 -11.96 11.18
N GLU A 996 12.64 -12.50 12.38
CA GLU A 996 11.54 -13.42 12.63
C GLU A 996 10.19 -12.76 12.35
N ALA A 997 10.03 -11.50 12.77
CA ALA A 997 8.82 -10.73 12.52
C ALA A 997 8.54 -10.55 11.01
N SER A 998 9.55 -10.22 10.19
CA SER A 998 9.40 -10.09 8.73
C SER A 998 9.18 -11.42 8.01
N PHE A 999 9.62 -12.55 8.58
CA PHE A 999 9.26 -13.88 8.07
C PHE A 999 7.76 -14.21 8.21
N THR A 1000 6.99 -13.45 9.00
CA THR A 1000 5.52 -13.56 9.06
C THR A 1000 4.86 -13.29 7.71
N SER A 1001 5.40 -12.37 6.90
CA SER A 1001 4.91 -12.13 5.53
C SER A 1001 5.11 -13.36 4.63
N VAL A 1002 6.22 -14.11 4.82
CA VAL A 1002 6.45 -15.39 4.12
C VAL A 1002 5.45 -16.45 4.58
N GLU A 1003 5.23 -16.58 5.88
CA GLU A 1003 4.26 -17.51 6.46
C GLU A 1003 2.87 -17.27 5.89
N ARG A 1004 2.44 -16.00 5.84
CA ARG A 1004 1.18 -15.57 5.26
C ARG A 1004 1.07 -15.90 3.78
N MET A 1005 2.10 -15.62 2.97
CA MET A 1005 2.11 -16.03 1.55
C MET A 1005 1.97 -17.55 1.39
N LEU A 1006 2.70 -18.35 2.18
CA LEU A 1006 2.62 -19.81 2.15
C LEU A 1006 1.26 -20.32 2.63
N GLN A 1007 0.65 -19.65 3.60
CA GLN A 1007 -0.71 -19.96 4.07
C GLN A 1007 -1.73 -19.74 2.95
N TYR A 1008 -1.66 -18.60 2.24
CA TYR A 1008 -2.49 -18.38 1.06
C TYR A 1008 -2.26 -19.44 -0.01
N MET A 1009 -1.01 -19.82 -0.28
CA MET A 1009 -0.69 -20.91 -1.21
C MET A 1009 -1.26 -22.27 -0.79
N LYS A 1010 -1.48 -22.49 0.51
CA LYS A 1010 -2.11 -23.71 1.05
C LYS A 1010 -3.63 -23.64 1.01
N ILE A 1011 -4.22 -22.47 1.22
CA ILE A 1011 -5.68 -22.22 1.11
C ILE A 1011 -6.13 -22.30 -0.36
N CYS A 1012 -5.25 -21.91 -1.29
CA CYS A 1012 -5.51 -21.98 -2.72
C CYS A 1012 -5.68 -23.45 -3.17
N VAL A 1013 -6.92 -23.90 -3.27
CA VAL A 1013 -7.26 -25.17 -3.93
C VAL A 1013 -7.38 -24.88 -5.42
N PRO A 1014 -6.59 -25.55 -6.28
CA PRO A 1014 -6.70 -25.35 -7.72
C PRO A 1014 -8.07 -25.82 -8.22
N GLU A 1015 -8.59 -25.10 -9.22
CA GLU A 1015 -9.74 -25.51 -10.04
C GLU A 1015 -9.42 -26.82 -10.79
N ALA A 1016 -10.43 -27.40 -11.45
CA ALA A 1016 -10.24 -28.55 -12.33
C ALA A 1016 -9.08 -28.31 -13.31
N PRO A 1017 -8.30 -29.35 -13.66
CA PRO A 1017 -7.09 -29.18 -14.45
C PRO A 1017 -7.39 -28.57 -15.83
N LEU A 1018 -6.51 -27.67 -16.27
CA LEU A 1018 -6.62 -27.01 -17.58
C LEU A 1018 -6.59 -28.01 -18.75
N HIS A 1019 -5.84 -29.11 -18.60
CA HIS A 1019 -5.75 -30.24 -19.52
C HIS A 1019 -5.86 -31.54 -18.71
N LEU A 1020 -6.63 -32.52 -19.18
CA LEU A 1020 -6.72 -33.85 -18.57
C LEU A 1020 -5.75 -34.82 -19.27
N GLU A 1021 -4.90 -35.49 -18.50
CA GLU A 1021 -4.06 -36.58 -19.02
C GLU A 1021 -4.97 -37.77 -19.38
N GLY A 1022 -5.24 -37.97 -20.68
CA GLY A 1022 -6.07 -39.06 -21.22
C GLY A 1022 -7.45 -38.65 -21.72
N GLY A 1023 -7.91 -37.42 -21.45
CA GLY A 1023 -9.17 -36.87 -21.95
C GLY A 1023 -8.94 -35.85 -23.06
N ASN A 1024 -8.60 -36.31 -24.27
CA ASN A 1024 -8.39 -35.40 -25.40
C ASN A 1024 -9.73 -34.94 -25.98
N CYS A 1025 -9.90 -33.61 -26.10
CA CYS A 1025 -10.98 -33.01 -26.86
C CYS A 1025 -10.98 -33.57 -28.30
N PRO A 1026 -12.14 -34.02 -28.85
CA PRO A 1026 -12.20 -34.51 -30.22
C PRO A 1026 -11.69 -33.44 -31.20
N PRO A 1027 -10.87 -33.80 -32.20
CA PRO A 1027 -10.34 -32.83 -33.15
C PRO A 1027 -11.47 -32.12 -33.90
N GLY A 1028 -11.47 -30.79 -33.86
CA GLY A 1028 -12.52 -29.97 -34.49
C GLY A 1028 -13.79 -29.77 -33.64
N TRP A 1029 -13.80 -30.22 -32.38
CA TRP A 1029 -14.90 -29.95 -31.47
C TRP A 1029 -14.99 -28.48 -31.04
N PRO A 1030 -16.20 -27.91 -30.93
CA PRO A 1030 -17.52 -28.49 -31.24
C PRO A 1030 -17.89 -28.37 -32.75
N PRO A 1031 -18.25 -29.45 -33.47
CA PRO A 1031 -18.64 -29.38 -34.87
C PRO A 1031 -20.02 -28.74 -35.12
N ARG A 1032 -21.03 -28.97 -34.27
CA ARG A 1032 -22.41 -28.51 -34.48
C ARG A 1032 -22.82 -27.45 -33.45
N GLY A 1033 -22.40 -27.63 -32.20
CA GLY A 1033 -22.73 -26.70 -31.11
C GLY A 1033 -24.12 -26.94 -30.51
N GLU A 1034 -24.56 -28.20 -30.45
CA GLU A 1034 -25.77 -28.62 -29.72
C GLU A 1034 -25.46 -28.70 -28.21
N ILE A 1035 -26.35 -28.17 -27.36
CA ILE A 1035 -26.16 -28.11 -25.90
C ILE A 1035 -27.33 -28.82 -25.21
N THR A 1036 -27.03 -29.81 -24.37
CA THR A 1036 -28.04 -30.56 -23.61
C THR A 1036 -27.75 -30.53 -22.11
N PHE A 1037 -28.70 -30.04 -21.32
CA PHE A 1037 -28.69 -30.13 -19.86
C PHE A 1037 -29.48 -31.36 -19.40
N GLN A 1038 -28.92 -32.15 -18.48
CA GLN A 1038 -29.57 -33.33 -17.90
C GLN A 1038 -29.58 -33.23 -16.38
N ASP A 1039 -30.76 -32.96 -15.81
CA ASP A 1039 -31.01 -32.77 -14.37
C ASP A 1039 -29.93 -31.93 -13.65
N TYR A 1040 -29.52 -30.84 -14.30
CA TYR A 1040 -28.36 -30.06 -13.85
C TYR A 1040 -28.70 -29.23 -12.61
N GLN A 1041 -27.86 -29.34 -11.58
CA GLN A 1041 -27.96 -28.60 -10.33
C GLN A 1041 -26.67 -27.84 -10.01
N MET A 1042 -26.82 -26.60 -9.53
CA MET A 1042 -25.68 -25.72 -9.22
C MET A 1042 -25.90 -24.99 -7.90
N ARG A 1043 -24.83 -24.88 -7.11
CA ARG A 1043 -24.72 -24.03 -5.92
C ARG A 1043 -23.41 -23.28 -5.95
N TYR A 1044 -23.38 -22.01 -5.54
CA TYR A 1044 -22.13 -21.23 -5.52
C TYR A 1044 -21.17 -21.69 -4.42
N ARG A 1045 -21.71 -22.21 -3.30
CA ARG A 1045 -20.95 -22.69 -2.14
C ARG A 1045 -21.60 -23.95 -1.57
N ASN A 1046 -20.80 -24.77 -0.88
CA ASN A 1046 -21.30 -26.01 -0.27
C ASN A 1046 -22.41 -25.75 0.76
N ASN A 1047 -22.27 -24.69 1.56
CA ASN A 1047 -23.22 -24.27 2.58
C ASN A 1047 -24.34 -23.36 2.05
N SER A 1048 -24.37 -23.06 0.74
CA SER A 1048 -25.41 -22.19 0.14
C SER A 1048 -26.55 -23.01 -0.47
N PRO A 1049 -27.77 -22.43 -0.58
CA PRO A 1049 -28.88 -23.10 -1.24
C PRO A 1049 -28.58 -23.34 -2.73
N ILE A 1050 -29.25 -24.35 -3.29
CA ILE A 1050 -29.16 -24.67 -4.71
C ILE A 1050 -29.84 -23.56 -5.52
N VAL A 1051 -29.08 -22.93 -6.43
CA VAL A 1051 -29.53 -21.82 -7.28
C VAL A 1051 -30.20 -22.34 -8.53
N LEU A 1052 -29.60 -23.31 -9.24
CA LEU A 1052 -30.22 -23.97 -10.39
C LEU A 1052 -30.72 -25.35 -9.97
N LYS A 1053 -32.03 -25.61 -10.15
CA LYS A 1053 -32.74 -26.73 -9.53
C LYS A 1053 -33.23 -27.74 -10.59
N GLY A 1054 -32.34 -28.62 -11.04
CA GLY A 1054 -32.68 -29.78 -11.89
C GLY A 1054 -33.06 -29.38 -13.31
N LEU A 1055 -32.20 -28.62 -14.00
CA LEU A 1055 -32.45 -28.15 -15.35
C LEU A 1055 -32.31 -29.29 -16.37
N SER A 1056 -33.35 -29.52 -17.17
CA SER A 1056 -33.34 -30.47 -18.29
C SER A 1056 -33.87 -29.80 -19.56
N LEU A 1057 -32.97 -29.49 -20.51
CA LEU A 1057 -33.31 -28.80 -21.76
C LEU A 1057 -32.28 -29.10 -22.86
N THR A 1058 -32.71 -29.05 -24.12
CA THR A 1058 -31.84 -29.23 -25.31
C THR A 1058 -31.96 -28.03 -26.26
N ILE A 1059 -30.82 -27.40 -26.53
CA ILE A 1059 -30.64 -26.32 -27.51
C ILE A 1059 -30.01 -26.93 -28.75
N ARG A 1060 -30.67 -26.75 -29.90
CA ARG A 1060 -30.23 -27.33 -31.17
C ARG A 1060 -29.04 -26.57 -31.73
N SER A 1061 -28.30 -27.24 -32.61
CA SER A 1061 -27.22 -26.64 -33.40
C SER A 1061 -27.74 -25.45 -34.22
N GLN A 1062 -26.97 -24.36 -34.28
CA GLN A 1062 -27.26 -23.14 -35.06
C GLN A 1062 -28.56 -22.42 -34.65
N GLU A 1063 -29.01 -22.65 -33.42
CA GLU A 1063 -30.23 -22.05 -32.88
C GLU A 1063 -29.88 -20.77 -32.09
N VAL A 1064 -30.63 -19.70 -32.33
CA VAL A 1064 -30.57 -18.48 -31.50
C VAL A 1064 -31.61 -18.59 -30.39
N VAL A 1065 -31.16 -18.77 -29.15
CA VAL A 1065 -32.02 -18.90 -27.98
C VAL A 1065 -31.94 -17.64 -27.13
N GLY A 1066 -33.08 -16.98 -26.93
CA GLY A 1066 -33.19 -15.86 -26.01
C GLY A 1066 -33.61 -16.31 -24.61
N ILE A 1067 -32.93 -15.82 -23.58
CA ILE A 1067 -33.14 -16.19 -22.18
C ILE A 1067 -33.73 -14.99 -21.45
N VAL A 1068 -34.94 -15.16 -20.91
CA VAL A 1068 -35.69 -14.12 -20.19
C VAL A 1068 -36.11 -14.61 -18.83
N GLY A 1069 -36.31 -13.68 -17.90
CA GLY A 1069 -36.74 -13.99 -16.55
C GLY A 1069 -36.47 -12.82 -15.62
N ARG A 1070 -37.14 -12.83 -14.47
CA ARG A 1070 -37.01 -11.78 -13.45
C ARG A 1070 -35.57 -11.62 -12.97
N THR A 1071 -35.19 -10.44 -12.48
CA THR A 1071 -33.90 -10.25 -11.81
C THR A 1071 -33.78 -11.25 -10.63
N GLY A 1072 -32.64 -11.94 -10.52
CA GLY A 1072 -32.41 -13.00 -9.52
C GLY A 1072 -32.93 -14.40 -9.89
N SER A 1073 -33.50 -14.62 -11.08
CA SER A 1073 -34.05 -15.94 -11.47
C SER A 1073 -33.02 -17.03 -11.80
N GLY A 1074 -31.73 -16.70 -11.88
CA GLY A 1074 -30.64 -17.62 -12.22
C GLY A 1074 -30.09 -17.51 -13.66
N LYS A 1075 -30.46 -16.45 -14.42
CA LYS A 1075 -30.02 -16.25 -15.83
C LYS A 1075 -28.49 -16.24 -15.99
N SER A 1076 -27.81 -15.33 -15.29
CA SER A 1076 -26.35 -15.24 -15.35
C SER A 1076 -25.67 -16.47 -14.73
N SER A 1077 -26.33 -17.15 -13.77
CA SER A 1077 -25.85 -18.42 -13.21
C SER A 1077 -25.81 -19.53 -14.27
N LEU A 1078 -26.72 -19.53 -15.26
CA LEU A 1078 -26.66 -20.43 -16.39
C LEU A 1078 -25.40 -20.20 -17.26
N GLY A 1079 -25.02 -18.94 -17.47
CA GLY A 1079 -23.76 -18.60 -18.15
C GLY A 1079 -22.53 -19.08 -17.36
N VAL A 1080 -22.53 -18.90 -16.04
CA VAL A 1080 -21.47 -19.39 -15.14
C VAL A 1080 -21.36 -20.93 -15.18
N ALA A 1081 -22.50 -21.64 -15.27
CA ALA A 1081 -22.55 -23.09 -15.41
C ALA A 1081 -21.97 -23.58 -16.75
N LEU A 1082 -22.31 -22.93 -17.87
CA LEU A 1082 -21.82 -23.28 -19.21
C LEU A 1082 -20.29 -23.16 -19.32
N PHE A 1083 -19.71 -22.12 -18.74
CA PHE A 1083 -18.25 -21.92 -18.70
C PHE A 1083 -17.55 -22.75 -17.62
N ARG A 1084 -18.30 -23.57 -16.87
CA ARG A 1084 -17.81 -24.40 -15.76
C ARG A 1084 -16.94 -23.59 -14.80
N LEU A 1085 -17.39 -22.39 -14.41
CA LEU A 1085 -16.73 -21.56 -13.38
C LEU A 1085 -17.06 -22.04 -11.96
N VAL A 1086 -18.16 -22.79 -11.84
CA VAL A 1086 -18.61 -23.48 -10.63
C VAL A 1086 -18.90 -24.92 -11.06
N GLU A 1087 -18.37 -25.88 -10.30
CA GLU A 1087 -18.61 -27.29 -10.57
C GLU A 1087 -20.08 -27.67 -10.30
N PRO A 1088 -20.66 -28.60 -11.07
CA PRO A 1088 -22.02 -29.08 -10.85
C PRO A 1088 -22.16 -29.72 -9.47
N ALA A 1089 -23.30 -29.46 -8.81
CA ALA A 1089 -23.68 -30.16 -7.59
C ALA A 1089 -24.29 -31.54 -7.89
N ALA A 1090 -25.05 -31.63 -8.99
CA ALA A 1090 -25.61 -32.87 -9.53
C ALA A 1090 -25.98 -32.66 -11.02
N GLY A 1091 -26.18 -33.75 -11.76
CA GLY A 1091 -26.48 -33.70 -13.20
C GLY A 1091 -25.25 -33.39 -14.06
N ARG A 1092 -25.48 -33.19 -15.37
CA ARG A 1092 -24.40 -32.96 -16.36
C ARG A 1092 -24.84 -32.09 -17.54
N ILE A 1093 -23.87 -31.48 -18.22
CA ILE A 1093 -24.07 -30.70 -19.45
C ILE A 1093 -23.28 -31.38 -20.57
N LEU A 1094 -23.96 -31.69 -21.67
CA LEU A 1094 -23.39 -32.31 -22.85
C LEU A 1094 -23.34 -31.28 -23.98
N VAL A 1095 -22.20 -31.16 -24.66
CA VAL A 1095 -22.05 -30.33 -25.86
C VAL A 1095 -21.58 -31.22 -27.01
N ASP A 1096 -22.40 -31.31 -28.06
CA ASP A 1096 -22.28 -32.29 -29.15
C ASP A 1096 -22.13 -33.75 -28.64
N GLY A 1097 -22.85 -34.08 -27.56
CA GLY A 1097 -22.83 -35.41 -26.93
C GLY A 1097 -21.64 -35.68 -26.00
N VAL A 1098 -20.69 -34.74 -25.88
CA VAL A 1098 -19.53 -34.84 -24.98
C VAL A 1098 -19.82 -34.12 -23.66
N ASP A 1099 -19.56 -34.78 -22.53
CA ASP A 1099 -19.72 -34.17 -21.21
C ASP A 1099 -18.64 -33.11 -20.97
N ILE A 1100 -19.03 -31.88 -20.60
CA ILE A 1100 -18.10 -30.79 -20.29
C ILE A 1100 -17.18 -31.13 -19.10
N CYS A 1101 -17.62 -32.03 -18.21
CA CYS A 1101 -16.82 -32.48 -17.08
C CYS A 1101 -15.61 -33.34 -17.50
N SER A 1102 -15.70 -33.98 -18.67
CA SER A 1102 -14.63 -34.82 -19.25
C SER A 1102 -13.56 -34.04 -20.03
N LEU A 1103 -13.78 -32.75 -20.27
CA LEU A 1103 -12.87 -31.88 -21.03
C LEU A 1103 -12.02 -31.01 -20.09
N GLY A 1104 -10.82 -30.65 -20.57
CA GLY A 1104 -9.98 -29.64 -19.93
C GLY A 1104 -10.63 -28.25 -20.01
N LEU A 1105 -10.47 -27.43 -18.97
CA LEU A 1105 -11.09 -26.11 -18.91
C LEU A 1105 -10.60 -25.16 -20.02
N GLU A 1106 -9.33 -25.26 -20.41
CA GLU A 1106 -8.77 -24.42 -21.48
C GLU A 1106 -9.36 -24.80 -22.84
N ASP A 1107 -9.50 -26.10 -23.11
CA ASP A 1107 -10.12 -26.61 -24.33
C ASP A 1107 -11.60 -26.23 -24.42
N LEU A 1108 -12.33 -26.30 -23.30
CA LEU A 1108 -13.74 -25.90 -23.23
C LEU A 1108 -13.91 -24.39 -23.49
N ARG A 1109 -13.25 -23.55 -22.68
CA ARG A 1109 -13.46 -22.09 -22.67
C ARG A 1109 -12.87 -21.41 -23.91
N SER A 1110 -11.78 -21.94 -24.48
CA SER A 1110 -11.22 -21.39 -25.71
C SER A 1110 -12.15 -21.53 -26.92
N LYS A 1111 -13.09 -22.49 -26.90
CA LYS A 1111 -14.07 -22.72 -27.98
C LYS A 1111 -15.36 -21.92 -27.81
N PHE A 1112 -15.62 -21.34 -26.64
CA PHE A 1112 -16.77 -20.49 -26.38
C PHE A 1112 -16.39 -19.02 -26.42
N SER A 1113 -17.33 -18.16 -26.81
CA SER A 1113 -17.21 -16.71 -26.70
C SER A 1113 -18.28 -16.17 -25.77
N VAL A 1114 -17.93 -15.17 -24.96
CA VAL A 1114 -18.88 -14.47 -24.10
C VAL A 1114 -18.78 -12.97 -24.35
N ILE A 1115 -19.88 -12.25 -24.17
CA ILE A 1115 -19.90 -10.82 -23.92
C ILE A 1115 -20.50 -10.66 -22.50
N PRO A 1116 -19.72 -10.19 -21.51
CA PRO A 1116 -20.14 -10.11 -20.12
C PRO A 1116 -21.13 -8.96 -19.88
N GLN A 1117 -21.85 -9.03 -18.76
CA GLN A 1117 -22.75 -7.97 -18.28
C GLN A 1117 -22.01 -6.66 -17.98
N ASP A 1118 -20.90 -6.73 -17.26
CA ASP A 1118 -20.06 -5.56 -16.94
C ASP A 1118 -18.87 -5.51 -17.92
N PRO A 1119 -18.77 -4.48 -18.78
CA PRO A 1119 -17.63 -4.33 -19.69
C PRO A 1119 -16.41 -3.86 -18.90
N ILE A 1120 -15.49 -4.77 -18.60
CA ILE A 1120 -14.27 -4.43 -17.89
C ILE A 1120 -13.14 -4.22 -18.91
N LEU A 1121 -12.61 -2.99 -18.92
CA LEU A 1121 -11.42 -2.62 -19.68
C LEU A 1121 -10.23 -2.54 -18.72
N LEU A 1122 -9.11 -3.12 -19.14
CA LEU A 1122 -7.86 -3.07 -18.41
C LEU A 1122 -7.07 -1.83 -18.82
N SER A 1123 -6.26 -1.30 -17.91
CA SER A 1123 -5.40 -0.16 -18.20
C SER A 1123 -4.36 -0.53 -19.24
N GLY A 1124 -4.37 0.20 -20.35
CA GLY A 1124 -3.45 -0.06 -21.46
C GLY A 1124 -3.98 0.54 -22.75
N THR A 1125 -3.42 0.07 -23.86
CA THR A 1125 -3.92 0.46 -25.19
C THR A 1125 -5.22 -0.27 -25.51
N ILE A 1126 -6.04 0.31 -26.39
CA ILE A 1126 -7.24 -0.37 -26.91
C ILE A 1126 -6.84 -1.70 -27.58
N ARG A 1127 -5.73 -1.71 -28.32
CA ARG A 1127 -5.16 -2.93 -28.92
C ARG A 1127 -4.92 -4.05 -27.90
N LEU A 1128 -4.31 -3.73 -26.75
CA LEU A 1128 -4.03 -4.73 -25.71
C LEU A 1128 -5.31 -5.37 -25.17
N ASN A 1129 -6.39 -4.58 -25.04
CA ASN A 1129 -7.68 -5.07 -24.58
C ASN A 1129 -8.39 -5.94 -25.64
N LEU A 1130 -8.18 -5.66 -26.94
CA LEU A 1130 -8.78 -6.42 -28.04
C LEU A 1130 -8.03 -7.73 -28.32
N ASP A 1131 -6.69 -7.70 -28.32
CA ASP A 1131 -5.85 -8.88 -28.54
C ASP A 1131 -4.67 -8.95 -27.56
N PRO A 1132 -4.88 -9.51 -26.35
CA PRO A 1132 -3.81 -9.69 -25.37
C PRO A 1132 -2.72 -10.68 -25.81
N PHE A 1133 -2.98 -11.48 -26.85
CA PHE A 1133 -2.04 -12.50 -27.34
C PHE A 1133 -1.17 -12.01 -28.49
N ASP A 1134 -1.46 -10.84 -29.05
CA ASP A 1134 -0.80 -10.26 -30.23
C ASP A 1134 -0.74 -11.27 -31.41
N ARG A 1135 -1.87 -11.93 -31.67
CA ARG A 1135 -2.07 -12.90 -32.75
C ARG A 1135 -2.54 -12.26 -34.05
N CYS A 1136 -3.23 -11.12 -33.96
CA CYS A 1136 -3.87 -10.45 -35.08
C CYS A 1136 -3.07 -9.21 -35.54
N THR A 1137 -3.06 -8.96 -36.86
CA THR A 1137 -2.45 -7.75 -37.41
C THR A 1137 -3.34 -6.53 -37.20
N ASP A 1138 -2.77 -5.32 -37.26
CA ASP A 1138 -3.53 -4.07 -37.14
C ASP A 1138 -4.64 -3.99 -38.19
N GLU A 1139 -4.41 -4.48 -39.42
CA GLU A 1139 -5.44 -4.50 -40.48
C GLU A 1139 -6.59 -5.45 -40.14
N GLN A 1140 -6.30 -6.58 -39.48
CA GLN A 1140 -7.34 -7.50 -39.01
C GLN A 1140 -8.13 -6.89 -37.86
N ILE A 1141 -7.47 -6.14 -36.97
CA ILE A 1141 -8.13 -5.45 -35.85
C ILE A 1141 -8.95 -4.26 -36.37
N TRP A 1142 -8.44 -3.44 -37.28
CA TRP A 1142 -9.20 -2.37 -37.93
C TRP A 1142 -10.34 -2.93 -38.76
N GLY A 1143 -10.10 -4.00 -39.51
CA GLY A 1143 -11.15 -4.75 -40.19
C GLY A 1143 -12.19 -5.29 -39.20
N ALA A 1144 -11.78 -5.75 -38.02
CA ALA A 1144 -12.69 -6.18 -36.95
C ALA A 1144 -13.32 -5.00 -36.18
N LEU A 1145 -12.75 -3.80 -36.16
CA LEU A 1145 -13.36 -2.62 -35.55
C LEU A 1145 -14.39 -2.01 -36.50
N GLU A 1146 -14.11 -2.04 -37.80
CA GLU A 1146 -15.04 -1.67 -38.87
C GLU A 1146 -16.13 -2.72 -39.09
N ARG A 1147 -15.89 -4.00 -38.75
CA ARG A 1147 -16.77 -5.14 -39.09
C ARG A 1147 -17.17 -6.07 -37.92
N THR A 1148 -16.77 -5.76 -36.68
CA THR A 1148 -16.98 -6.48 -35.40
C THR A 1148 -17.23 -7.99 -35.50
N SER A 1149 -16.15 -8.75 -35.74
CA SER A 1149 -16.17 -10.22 -35.89
C SER A 1149 -15.81 -10.96 -34.59
N LEU A 1150 -16.70 -11.86 -34.15
CA LEU A 1150 -16.40 -12.94 -33.19
C LEU A 1150 -16.54 -14.29 -33.92
N SER A 1151 -15.46 -15.07 -34.07
CA SER A 1151 -15.42 -16.23 -34.98
C SER A 1151 -15.72 -17.61 -34.35
N LYS A 1152 -16.43 -17.68 -33.22
CA LYS A 1152 -16.64 -18.94 -32.47
C LYS A 1152 -18.06 -19.50 -32.62
N LYS A 1153 -18.20 -20.83 -32.57
CA LYS A 1153 -19.45 -21.56 -32.84
C LYS A 1153 -20.53 -21.44 -31.77
N ILE A 1154 -20.16 -21.17 -30.52
CA ILE A 1154 -21.08 -20.94 -29.40
C ILE A 1154 -20.78 -19.57 -28.81
N ILE A 1155 -21.78 -18.70 -28.76
CA ILE A 1155 -21.67 -17.32 -28.27
C ILE A 1155 -22.72 -17.09 -27.19
N LEU A 1156 -22.27 -16.59 -26.03
CA LEU A 1156 -23.13 -16.14 -24.95
C LEU A 1156 -23.08 -14.61 -24.88
N ILE A 1157 -24.23 -13.95 -24.95
CA ILE A 1157 -24.36 -12.51 -24.78
C ILE A 1157 -25.12 -12.27 -23.48
N ASP A 1158 -24.44 -11.82 -22.44
CA ASP A 1158 -25.02 -11.57 -21.11
C ASP A 1158 -25.30 -10.07 -20.95
N GLU A 1159 -26.53 -9.63 -21.22
CA GLU A 1159 -27.00 -8.25 -20.97
C GLU A 1159 -26.19 -7.12 -21.64
N ALA A 1160 -25.49 -7.41 -22.73
CA ALA A 1160 -24.60 -6.46 -23.42
C ALA A 1160 -25.25 -5.14 -23.88
N THR A 1161 -26.59 -5.06 -23.90
CA THR A 1161 -27.35 -3.91 -24.42
C THR A 1161 -28.17 -3.18 -23.34
N ALA A 1162 -27.96 -3.51 -22.05
CA ALA A 1162 -28.73 -2.95 -20.94
C ALA A 1162 -28.68 -1.40 -20.88
N SER A 1163 -27.48 -0.82 -21.00
CA SER A 1163 -27.21 0.62 -20.89
C SER A 1163 -26.97 1.32 -22.24
N ILE A 1164 -27.46 0.73 -23.34
CA ILE A 1164 -27.25 1.23 -24.70
C ILE A 1164 -28.57 1.78 -25.27
N ASP A 1165 -28.50 2.85 -26.07
CA ASP A 1165 -29.65 3.40 -26.79
C ASP A 1165 -30.19 2.44 -27.87
N LEU A 1166 -31.43 2.68 -28.31
CA LEU A 1166 -32.14 1.79 -29.24
C LEU A 1166 -31.55 1.75 -30.65
N GLU A 1167 -30.93 2.83 -31.13
CA GLU A 1167 -30.31 2.85 -32.46
C GLU A 1167 -29.04 2.00 -32.47
N THR A 1168 -28.19 2.20 -31.46
CA THR A 1168 -26.97 1.42 -31.27
C THR A 1168 -27.28 -0.05 -30.98
N ASP A 1169 -28.30 -0.35 -30.16
CA ASP A 1169 -28.78 -1.72 -29.93
C ASP A 1169 -29.27 -2.37 -31.24
N ALA A 1170 -30.04 -1.65 -32.07
CA ALA A 1170 -30.50 -2.18 -33.35
C ALA A 1170 -29.33 -2.49 -34.31
N LEU A 1171 -28.28 -1.66 -34.30
CA LEU A 1171 -27.06 -1.91 -35.07
C LEU A 1171 -26.36 -3.19 -34.56
N ILE A 1172 -26.18 -3.32 -33.24
CA ILE A 1172 -25.58 -4.52 -32.63
C ILE A 1172 -26.38 -5.77 -32.99
N GLN A 1173 -27.70 -5.72 -32.92
CA GLN A 1173 -28.58 -6.85 -33.29
C GLN A 1173 -28.49 -7.19 -34.77
N HIS A 1174 -28.39 -6.19 -35.64
CA HIS A 1174 -28.18 -6.42 -37.08
C HIS A 1174 -26.85 -7.16 -37.31
N THR A 1175 -25.77 -6.69 -36.68
CA THR A 1175 -24.46 -7.33 -36.75
C THR A 1175 -24.51 -8.76 -36.19
N ILE A 1176 -25.17 -9.00 -35.06
CA ILE A 1176 -25.32 -10.35 -34.49
C ILE A 1176 -25.98 -11.30 -35.51
N ARG A 1177 -27.03 -10.86 -36.20
CA ARG A 1177 -27.76 -11.70 -37.16
C ARG A 1177 -27.01 -11.95 -38.46
N GLU A 1178 -26.32 -10.96 -38.99
CA GLU A 1178 -25.56 -11.12 -40.23
C GLU A 1178 -24.32 -11.99 -40.03
N TRP A 1179 -23.60 -11.78 -38.94
CA TRP A 1179 -22.26 -12.35 -38.77
C TRP A 1179 -22.24 -13.70 -38.06
N PHE A 1180 -23.24 -14.01 -37.23
CA PHE A 1180 -23.32 -15.29 -36.52
C PHE A 1180 -24.22 -16.32 -37.23
N GLN A 1181 -24.47 -16.15 -38.53
CA GLN A 1181 -25.17 -17.15 -39.35
C GLN A 1181 -24.39 -18.47 -39.31
N GLY A 1182 -25.01 -19.50 -38.71
CA GLY A 1182 -24.40 -20.82 -38.55
C GLY A 1182 -23.71 -21.09 -37.21
N CYS A 1183 -23.85 -20.20 -36.22
CA CYS A 1183 -23.42 -20.40 -34.83
C CYS A 1183 -24.63 -20.57 -33.91
N THR A 1184 -24.47 -21.29 -32.79
CA THR A 1184 -25.48 -21.35 -31.72
C THR A 1184 -25.28 -20.14 -30.81
N VAL A 1185 -26.31 -19.31 -30.64
CA VAL A 1185 -26.21 -18.04 -29.89
C VAL A 1185 -27.19 -18.04 -28.74
N LEU A 1186 -26.70 -17.82 -27.52
CA LEU A 1186 -27.52 -17.61 -26.34
C LEU A 1186 -27.52 -16.13 -25.98
N VAL A 1187 -28.70 -15.52 -25.96
CA VAL A 1187 -28.87 -14.09 -25.66
C VAL A 1187 -29.63 -13.94 -24.35
N ILE A 1188 -28.95 -13.55 -23.28
CA ILE A 1188 -29.60 -13.11 -22.04
C ILE A 1188 -29.93 -11.63 -22.19
N ALA A 1189 -31.22 -11.29 -22.20
CA ALA A 1189 -31.65 -9.92 -22.35
C ALA A 1189 -32.81 -9.57 -21.42
N HIS A 1190 -32.79 -8.34 -20.92
CA HIS A 1190 -33.90 -7.74 -20.19
C HIS A 1190 -34.95 -7.10 -21.12
N ARG A 1191 -34.54 -6.72 -22.34
CA ARG A 1191 -35.43 -6.15 -23.36
C ARG A 1191 -36.10 -7.27 -24.16
N VAL A 1192 -37.41 -7.38 -24.01
CA VAL A 1192 -38.21 -8.40 -24.71
C VAL A 1192 -38.15 -8.24 -26.24
N SER A 1193 -38.01 -6.99 -26.72
CA SER A 1193 -37.85 -6.67 -28.16
C SER A 1193 -36.63 -7.33 -28.79
N THR A 1194 -35.53 -7.49 -28.04
CA THR A 1194 -34.32 -8.16 -28.49
C THR A 1194 -34.58 -9.66 -28.71
N VAL A 1195 -35.31 -10.27 -27.77
CA VAL A 1195 -35.55 -11.73 -27.71
C VAL A 1195 -36.65 -12.19 -28.67
N LEU A 1196 -37.54 -11.29 -29.09
CA LEU A 1196 -38.57 -11.59 -30.10
C LEU A 1196 -38.01 -12.07 -31.43
N SER A 1197 -36.76 -11.72 -31.74
CA SER A 1197 -36.09 -12.15 -32.97
C SER A 1197 -35.30 -13.45 -32.86
N CYS A 1198 -35.33 -14.11 -31.70
CA CYS A 1198 -34.70 -15.40 -31.47
C CYS A 1198 -35.58 -16.56 -31.98
N ASP A 1199 -34.96 -17.67 -32.37
CA ASP A 1199 -35.67 -18.87 -32.84
C ASP A 1199 -36.52 -19.50 -31.73
N ARG A 1200 -35.99 -19.49 -30.49
CA ARG A 1200 -36.66 -19.98 -29.29
C ARG A 1200 -36.38 -19.09 -28.08
N ILE A 1201 -37.28 -19.16 -27.11
CA ILE A 1201 -37.22 -18.38 -25.89
C ILE A 1201 -37.26 -19.31 -24.69
N LEU A 1202 -36.29 -19.16 -23.79
CA LEU A 1202 -36.17 -19.84 -22.52
C LEU A 1202 -36.59 -18.89 -21.39
N VAL A 1203 -37.68 -19.21 -20.69
CA VAL A 1203 -38.16 -18.44 -19.54
C VAL A 1203 -37.67 -19.10 -18.26
N MET A 1204 -36.87 -18.37 -17.48
CA MET A 1204 -36.34 -18.82 -16.19
C MET A 1204 -37.08 -18.20 -15.00
N GLY A 1205 -37.42 -19.04 -14.00
CA GLY A 1205 -38.05 -18.62 -12.75
C GLY A 1205 -37.54 -19.45 -11.56
N ASN A 1206 -37.09 -18.78 -10.49
CA ASN A 1206 -36.60 -19.40 -9.24
C ASN A 1206 -35.62 -20.58 -9.46
N GLY A 1207 -34.71 -20.47 -10.43
CA GLY A 1207 -33.71 -21.50 -10.71
C GLY A 1207 -34.20 -22.67 -11.57
N LYS A 1208 -35.43 -22.62 -12.11
CA LYS A 1208 -36.02 -23.65 -12.97
C LYS A 1208 -36.39 -23.08 -14.35
N VAL A 1209 -36.47 -23.95 -15.34
CA VAL A 1209 -37.09 -23.65 -16.63
C VAL A 1209 -38.59 -23.66 -16.47
N VAL A 1210 -39.26 -22.56 -16.81
CA VAL A 1210 -40.72 -22.44 -16.76
C VAL A 1210 -41.32 -22.73 -18.13
N GLU A 1211 -40.75 -22.14 -19.18
CA GLU A 1211 -41.21 -22.28 -20.57
C GLU A 1211 -40.01 -22.32 -21.52
N PHE A 1212 -40.12 -23.10 -22.60
CA PHE A 1212 -39.05 -23.20 -23.60
C PHE A 1212 -39.59 -23.59 -25.00
N ASP A 1213 -39.97 -22.60 -25.80
CA ASP A 1213 -40.55 -22.83 -27.14
C ASP A 1213 -40.33 -21.62 -28.08
N ARG A 1214 -40.85 -21.68 -29.31
CA ARG A 1214 -40.82 -20.58 -30.28
C ARG A 1214 -41.63 -19.37 -29.77
N PRO A 1215 -41.22 -18.13 -30.09
CA PRO A 1215 -41.91 -16.91 -29.65
C PRO A 1215 -43.42 -16.92 -29.98
N GLU A 1216 -43.78 -17.33 -31.19
CA GLU A 1216 -45.17 -17.36 -31.68
C GLU A 1216 -46.06 -18.33 -30.90
N VAL A 1217 -45.49 -19.45 -30.46
CA VAL A 1217 -46.19 -20.48 -29.68
C VAL A 1217 -46.41 -19.99 -28.25
N LEU A 1218 -45.37 -19.40 -27.65
CA LEU A 1218 -45.45 -18.84 -26.30
C LEU A 1218 -46.40 -17.65 -26.21
N GLN A 1219 -46.55 -16.86 -27.27
CA GLN A 1219 -47.52 -15.76 -27.33
C GLN A 1219 -48.98 -16.23 -27.37
N LYS A 1220 -49.26 -17.31 -28.10
CA LYS A 1220 -50.62 -17.85 -28.26
C LYS A 1220 -51.05 -18.73 -27.08
N LYS A 1221 -50.11 -19.17 -26.24
CA LYS A 1221 -50.38 -20.07 -25.11
C LYS A 1221 -51.10 -19.32 -23.97
N PRO A 1222 -52.31 -19.74 -23.56
CA PRO A 1222 -53.04 -19.09 -22.48
C PRO A 1222 -52.30 -19.29 -21.14
N GLY A 1223 -52.14 -18.20 -20.37
CA GLY A 1223 -51.40 -18.22 -19.10
C GLY A 1223 -49.87 -18.25 -19.21
N SER A 1224 -49.33 -18.02 -20.42
CA SER A 1224 -47.89 -17.97 -20.65
C SER A 1224 -47.21 -16.83 -19.92
N VAL A 1225 -46.12 -17.12 -19.20
CA VAL A 1225 -45.31 -16.11 -18.50
C VAL A 1225 -44.64 -15.19 -19.50
N PHE A 1226 -44.19 -15.73 -20.65
CA PHE A 1226 -43.67 -14.91 -21.73
C PHE A 1226 -44.74 -13.98 -22.34
N ALA A 1227 -45.96 -14.48 -22.56
CA ALA A 1227 -47.06 -13.66 -23.08
C ALA A 1227 -47.42 -12.53 -22.11
N ALA A 1228 -47.39 -12.79 -20.80
CA ALA A 1228 -47.56 -11.76 -19.78
C ALA A 1228 -46.42 -10.72 -19.83
N LEU A 1229 -45.16 -11.14 -19.92
CA LEU A 1229 -44.01 -10.23 -20.08
C LEU A 1229 -44.13 -9.36 -21.33
N LEU A 1230 -44.56 -9.94 -22.45
CA LEU A 1230 -44.76 -9.22 -23.70
C LEU A 1230 -45.95 -8.25 -23.63
N ALA A 1231 -47.07 -8.68 -23.06
CA ALA A 1231 -48.23 -7.82 -22.84
C ALA A 1231 -47.85 -6.63 -21.95
N THR A 1232 -47.03 -6.85 -20.92
CA THR A 1232 -46.52 -5.78 -20.05
C THR A 1232 -45.57 -4.83 -20.79
N ALA A 1233 -44.73 -5.35 -21.69
CA ALA A 1233 -43.83 -4.56 -22.52
C ALA A 1233 -44.56 -3.73 -23.59
N ASN A 1234 -45.69 -4.22 -24.10
CA ASN A 1234 -46.51 -3.54 -25.10
C ASN A 1234 -47.61 -2.65 -24.50
N SER A 1235 -48.01 -2.90 -23.24
CA SER A 1235 -48.92 -2.01 -22.52
C SER A 1235 -48.18 -0.74 -22.14
N SER A 1236 -48.58 0.39 -22.73
CA SER A 1236 -48.27 1.69 -22.13
C SER A 1236 -48.79 1.69 -20.69
N PRO A 1237 -48.04 2.21 -19.70
CA PRO A 1237 -48.54 2.32 -18.33
C PRO A 1237 -49.84 3.12 -18.33
N SER A 1238 -50.95 2.45 -17.98
CA SER A 1238 -52.26 3.07 -17.82
C SER A 1238 -52.29 4.10 -16.70
#